data_AF-A0AAW0A9Y6-F1
#
_entry.id   AF-A0AAW0A9Y6-F1
#
_cell.length_a   1.000
_cell.length_b   1.000
_cell.length_c   1.000
_cell.angle_alpha   90.00
_cell.angle_beta   90.00
_cell.angle_gamma   90.00
#
_symmetry.space_group_name_H-M   'P 1'
#
loop_
_entity.id
_entity.type
_entity.pdbx_description
1 polymer ?
#
loop_
_entity_poly.entity_id
_entity_poly.type
_entity_poly.pdbx_seq_one_letter_code
_entity_poly.pdbx_strand_id
1 'polypeptide(L)'
;MPSKLYHTLTGPPLLSVPSIQPNPPLYSPSPQALPRAALYLCDVPASFPCTGVPLLWDTSTFWSTYPFHVHDPASKYNPGYQLISLNPAFIRSFRCLGTSQVSQAPCSRCSILPLEVEELRDRAKEPYDYVRVEERLNHDQLRQKATYLKGQINDLKLEALNRDRSLVSAREDIVQYKEIIQFIGTNYLSVRGLHRIFPNALKKGWSPSKLLERIQASSEGEYVPENYAQDEIDLTILLYELGGGSAVYAMNHSIFALPSLNTIQPYRRQHRIKPCLDHVDVRAISDNISAMFGPHEVKGGLHREAPVKRCLHTMMFDEIAMDREVGYMPTTDEMAGFCLEHVAALDSIVVGKDTKTVEAAVDAVKNGKVHIAHEATVGAIAHLSKHDYGAKPILVSPSCKKGSWRGMLETMLSVLESWNHSPDGAAKHGDIALVASDGDQLRRVALFMLCMHSEILPGNPLYPLICNLPGFNRRVGKNNLVMDMDYRHMFKRICTLICSYLGMLVKGICINRDMLVLWFERLSNHDWSETSIENLLHPTDAQNVSRAVKLLLCIIDIQTIDKESLDPSEEAEFEALCLLGEVFKFLVHPFIIPSLSLSEQITSLVTFAHLACGLYLQNGTSFMSNQLYGDLQATIKAAIIMVARTQLEGPLLEVLICLLGDNPVEILFGRTRMKGGHSPNSGTLELLIRLCSAMNLDDVFNHHPELERKARRLKLIRARDLDHVGPKQWRGDITAGSCNIQACWEAGVQAAERILREHSVSEPKSFKEHFRKKDTDLLRPFGGKYPALSPEIDRSIAIISTTPESTESAESELPINTVDSAVNPVAPGFPRIC
;
A
#
# COMPACT_ATOMS: atom_id res chain seq x y z
N MET A 1 -2.77 -9.37 29.03
CA MET A 1 -3.73 -9.06 30.11
C MET A 1 -5.15 -9.03 29.55
N PRO A 2 -6.18 -9.45 30.31
CA PRO A 2 -7.48 -9.91 29.78
C PRO A 2 -8.67 -8.98 30.12
N SER A 3 -9.82 -9.19 29.45
CA SER A 3 -11.21 -9.29 29.99
C SER A 3 -12.27 -8.82 28.97
N LYS A 4 -13.16 -9.74 28.54
CA LYS A 4 -14.59 -9.89 28.88
C LYS A 4 -15.53 -8.88 28.22
N LEU A 5 -16.54 -9.39 27.49
CA LEU A 5 -17.92 -8.88 27.52
C LEU A 5 -18.90 -9.95 27.00
N TYR A 6 -19.83 -10.32 27.88
CA TYR A 6 -21.08 -11.05 27.62
C TYR A 6 -22.19 -10.05 27.33
N HIS A 7 -23.16 -10.37 26.47
CA HIS A 7 -24.55 -9.95 26.65
C HIS A 7 -25.54 -10.89 25.95
N THR A 8 -26.49 -11.40 26.75
CA THR A 8 -27.72 -12.13 26.44
C THR A 8 -28.90 -11.16 26.37
N LEU A 9 -29.86 -11.37 25.46
CA LEU A 9 -31.22 -10.79 25.57
C LEU A 9 -32.29 -11.73 24.98
N THR A 10 -33.35 -11.93 25.77
CA THR A 10 -34.65 -12.59 25.46
C THR A 10 -35.77 -11.52 25.50
N GLY A 11 -36.80 -11.63 24.64
CA GLY A 11 -37.94 -10.67 24.46
C GLY A 11 -39.01 -10.70 25.59
N PRO A 12 -40.33 -10.40 25.40
CA PRO A 12 -41.17 -9.86 24.29
C PRO A 12 -42.18 -8.76 24.79
N PRO A 13 -43.52 -8.69 24.47
CA PRO A 13 -44.33 -8.56 23.22
C PRO A 13 -45.28 -7.31 23.19
N LEU A 14 -46.00 -7.03 22.08
CA LEU A 14 -47.21 -6.17 22.09
C LEU A 14 -48.33 -6.58 21.10
N LEU A 15 -49.57 -6.49 21.61
CA LEU A 15 -50.89 -6.68 21.00
C LEU A 15 -51.40 -5.39 20.31
N SER A 16 -52.38 -5.51 19.40
CA SER A 16 -53.46 -4.51 19.31
C SER A 16 -54.77 -5.11 18.78
N VAL A 17 -55.87 -4.64 19.40
CA VAL A 17 -57.30 -4.86 19.11
C VAL A 17 -57.91 -3.45 18.94
N PRO A 18 -59.06 -3.28 18.24
CA PRO A 18 -60.17 -2.51 18.85
C PRO A 18 -61.54 -3.20 18.64
N SER A 19 -62.35 -3.42 19.70
CA SER A 19 -63.38 -2.54 20.33
C SER A 19 -64.69 -2.44 19.53
N ILE A 20 -65.81 -3.10 19.88
CA ILE A 20 -66.77 -2.95 21.02
C ILE A 20 -67.83 -1.84 20.83
N GLN A 21 -69.09 -2.31 20.72
CA GLN A 21 -70.40 -1.72 21.11
C GLN A 21 -70.91 -0.46 20.37
N PRO A 22 -72.21 -0.07 20.48
CA PRO A 22 -73.30 -0.58 21.35
C PRO A 22 -74.67 -0.85 20.67
N ASN A 23 -75.45 -1.81 21.20
CA ASN A 23 -76.93 -1.76 21.23
C ASN A 23 -77.35 -0.59 22.16
N PRO A 24 -78.58 -0.01 22.19
CA PRO A 24 -79.92 -0.49 21.81
C PRO A 24 -80.71 0.72 21.20
N PRO A 25 -82.02 1.01 21.38
CA PRO A 25 -83.13 0.27 21.97
C PRO A 25 -84.46 0.31 21.17
N LEU A 26 -85.42 -0.49 21.68
CA LEU A 26 -86.84 -0.18 21.86
C LEU A 26 -87.53 0.72 20.80
N TYR A 27 -88.63 0.25 20.23
CA TYR A 27 -89.94 0.89 20.42
C TYR A 27 -91.00 0.07 19.66
N SER A 28 -91.76 -0.71 20.42
CA SER A 28 -93.19 -0.94 20.19
C SER A 28 -93.89 0.41 19.95
N PRO A 29 -94.87 0.53 19.04
CA PRO A 29 -96.22 0.55 19.60
C PRO A 29 -97.33 0.02 18.66
N SER A 30 -98.22 -0.75 19.29
CA SER A 30 -99.67 -0.77 19.08
C SER A 30 -100.18 0.56 18.47
N PRO A 31 -101.12 0.58 17.51
CA PRO A 31 -102.49 0.61 17.99
C PRO A 31 -103.60 0.15 17.01
N GLN A 32 -104.67 -0.30 17.65
CA GLN A 32 -106.06 0.12 17.41
C GLN A 32 -106.57 -0.08 15.97
N ALA A 33 -107.41 -1.09 15.79
CA ALA A 33 -108.84 -0.96 16.06
C ALA A 33 -109.42 0.12 15.15
N LEU A 34 -110.25 -0.28 14.19
CA LEU A 34 -111.70 -0.23 14.32
C LEU A 34 -112.22 -0.24 12.87
N PRO A 35 -113.52 -0.31 12.68
CA PRO A 35 -114.46 -1.31 13.18
C PRO A 35 -115.13 -1.90 11.93
N ARG A 36 -116.31 -2.48 12.14
CA ARG A 36 -117.39 -2.46 11.13
C ARG A 36 -117.21 -3.45 9.99
N ALA A 37 -118.27 -3.98 9.43
CA ALA A 37 -119.69 -3.91 9.74
C ALA A 37 -120.22 -5.16 9.05
N ALA A 38 -120.81 -6.06 9.81
CA ALA A 38 -122.26 -6.07 9.96
C ALA A 38 -122.93 -6.32 8.62
N LEU A 39 -122.90 -7.60 8.25
CA LEU A 39 -124.06 -8.32 7.72
C LEU A 39 -123.96 -9.70 8.41
N TYR A 40 -124.67 -10.00 9.51
CA TYR A 40 -126.10 -10.33 9.53
C TYR A 40 -126.49 -11.06 8.23
N LEU A 41 -126.81 -12.36 8.21
CA LEU A 41 -127.32 -13.25 9.26
C LEU A 41 -127.10 -14.72 8.86
N CYS A 42 -126.73 -15.61 9.77
CA CYS A 42 -125.63 -15.62 10.75
C CYS A 42 -125.58 -17.06 11.33
N ASP A 43 -124.50 -17.43 12.05
CA ASP A 43 -124.40 -18.60 12.95
C ASP A 43 -123.51 -19.80 12.54
N VAL A 44 -122.22 -19.61 12.91
CA VAL A 44 -121.10 -20.48 13.39
C VAL A 44 -120.77 -21.82 12.71
N PRO A 45 -119.52 -21.97 12.17
CA PRO A 45 -119.12 -23.10 11.35
C PRO A 45 -118.42 -24.24 12.11
N ALA A 46 -118.46 -25.42 11.50
CA ALA A 46 -117.65 -26.58 11.86
C ALA A 46 -116.15 -26.20 11.92
N SER A 47 -115.53 -26.34 13.10
CA SER A 47 -114.09 -26.14 13.26
C SER A 47 -113.34 -27.34 12.70
N PHE A 48 -112.42 -27.11 11.76
CA PHE A 48 -111.56 -28.16 11.21
C PHE A 48 -110.19 -28.11 11.89
N PRO A 49 -109.49 -29.25 12.08
CA PRO A 49 -108.15 -29.25 12.65
C PRO A 49 -107.18 -28.44 11.78
N CYS A 50 -106.37 -27.59 12.40
CA CYS A 50 -105.36 -26.78 11.69
C CYS A 50 -104.34 -27.70 11.04
N THR A 51 -104.26 -27.68 9.71
CA THR A 51 -103.34 -28.52 8.94
C THR A 51 -101.89 -28.03 8.97
N GLY A 52 -101.64 -26.83 9.52
CA GLY A 52 -100.32 -26.19 9.51
C GLY A 52 -100.03 -25.48 8.19
N VAL A 53 -98.80 -24.99 8.03
CA VAL A 53 -98.33 -24.37 6.78
C VAL A 53 -97.31 -25.28 6.11
N PRO A 54 -97.38 -25.48 4.78
CA PRO A 54 -96.34 -26.20 4.06
C PRO A 54 -95.03 -25.42 4.19
N LEU A 55 -93.97 -26.11 4.63
CA LEU A 55 -92.64 -25.55 4.71
C LEU A 55 -92.01 -25.60 3.31
N LEU A 56 -92.11 -24.49 2.59
CA LEU A 56 -91.44 -24.33 1.30
C LEU A 56 -89.95 -24.09 1.57
N TRP A 57 -89.09 -24.95 1.02
CA TRP A 57 -87.64 -24.89 1.21
C TRP A 57 -86.94 -25.17 -0.13
N ASP A 58 -86.58 -24.09 -0.81
CA ASP A 58 -86.08 -24.07 -2.19
C ASP A 58 -84.56 -23.80 -2.27
N THR A 59 -83.86 -23.82 -1.14
CA THR A 59 -82.42 -23.51 -1.07
C THR A 59 -81.53 -24.64 -1.59
N SER A 60 -81.89 -25.89 -1.34
CA SER A 60 -81.27 -27.13 -1.85
C SER A 60 -82.03 -28.33 -1.27
N THR A 61 -81.38 -29.48 -1.10
CA THR A 61 -81.92 -30.61 -0.34
C THR A 61 -82.35 -30.14 1.05
N PHE A 62 -83.65 -30.24 1.33
CA PHE A 62 -84.23 -29.89 2.64
C PHE A 62 -83.47 -30.55 3.79
N TRP A 63 -83.12 -31.83 3.63
CA TRP A 63 -82.41 -32.63 4.62
C TRP A 63 -80.99 -32.14 4.95
N SER A 64 -80.34 -31.42 4.05
CA SER A 64 -78.93 -31.03 4.17
C SER A 64 -78.76 -29.56 4.55
N THR A 65 -79.72 -28.71 4.15
CA THR A 65 -79.66 -27.26 4.35
C THR A 65 -80.60 -26.74 5.43
N TYR A 66 -81.60 -27.52 5.85
CA TYR A 66 -82.43 -27.15 6.98
C TYR A 66 -81.72 -27.49 8.30
N PRO A 67 -81.61 -26.55 9.26
CA PRO A 67 -80.87 -26.78 10.50
C PRO A 67 -81.71 -27.55 11.53
N PHE A 68 -81.91 -28.86 11.34
CA PHE A 68 -82.80 -29.69 12.19
C PHE A 68 -82.48 -29.63 13.70
N HIS A 69 -81.20 -29.51 14.06
CA HIS A 69 -80.75 -29.45 15.46
C HIS A 69 -81.28 -28.21 16.22
N VAL A 70 -81.74 -27.16 15.54
CA VAL A 70 -82.35 -25.99 16.20
C VAL A 70 -83.74 -26.30 16.79
N HIS A 71 -84.29 -27.49 16.51
CA HIS A 71 -85.52 -27.99 17.13
C HIS A 71 -85.24 -28.79 18.41
N ASP A 72 -83.97 -29.07 18.75
CA ASP A 72 -83.60 -29.72 20.00
C ASP A 72 -84.01 -28.81 21.18
N PRO A 73 -84.75 -29.31 22.19
CA PRO A 73 -85.10 -28.54 23.38
C PRO A 73 -83.90 -27.96 24.13
N ALA A 74 -82.71 -28.56 24.00
CA ALA A 74 -81.46 -28.06 24.57
C ALA A 74 -80.80 -26.96 23.74
N SER A 75 -81.24 -26.73 22.49
CA SER A 75 -80.73 -25.66 21.63
C SER A 75 -81.16 -24.29 22.17
N LYS A 76 -80.19 -23.37 22.28
CA LYS A 76 -80.46 -21.96 22.64
C LYS A 76 -81.16 -21.19 21.52
N TYR A 77 -81.22 -21.76 20.32
CA TYR A 77 -81.87 -21.18 19.17
C TYR A 77 -82.99 -22.09 18.70
N ASN A 78 -84.22 -21.58 18.73
CA ASN A 78 -85.43 -22.28 18.32
C ASN A 78 -86.17 -21.42 17.29
N PRO A 79 -86.64 -21.98 16.17
CA PRO A 79 -87.18 -21.19 15.06
C PRO A 79 -88.63 -20.72 15.29
N GLY A 80 -89.24 -20.98 16.45
CA GLY A 80 -90.59 -20.50 16.79
C GLY A 80 -91.73 -21.41 16.35
N TYR A 81 -91.40 -22.53 15.70
CA TYR A 81 -92.34 -23.53 15.20
C TYR A 81 -91.78 -24.95 15.30
N GLN A 82 -92.69 -25.93 15.28
CA GLN A 82 -92.41 -27.36 15.22
C GLN A 82 -92.71 -27.94 13.84
N LEU A 83 -91.94 -28.93 13.43
CA LEU A 83 -92.18 -29.76 12.25
C LEU A 83 -93.21 -30.85 12.58
N ILE A 84 -94.32 -30.89 11.86
CA ILE A 84 -95.42 -31.86 12.07
C ILE A 84 -95.33 -33.03 11.10
N SER A 85 -94.87 -32.76 9.88
CA SER A 85 -94.60 -33.75 8.83
C SER A 85 -93.30 -33.34 8.14
N LEU A 86 -92.56 -34.33 7.63
CA LEU A 86 -91.29 -34.12 6.94
C LEU A 86 -91.36 -34.45 5.44
N ASN A 87 -92.42 -35.13 4.98
CA ASN A 87 -92.61 -35.44 3.56
C ASN A 87 -94.10 -35.56 3.18
N PRO A 88 -94.73 -34.50 2.64
CA PRO A 88 -94.21 -33.14 2.49
C PRO A 88 -93.98 -32.45 3.84
N ALA A 89 -93.02 -31.53 3.92
CA ALA A 89 -92.70 -30.84 5.16
C ALA A 89 -93.80 -29.84 5.55
N PHE A 90 -94.36 -29.97 6.75
CA PHE A 90 -95.37 -29.07 7.30
C PHE A 90 -94.95 -28.57 8.68
N ILE A 91 -95.19 -27.29 8.94
CA ILE A 91 -94.84 -26.64 10.19
C ILE A 91 -96.07 -26.10 10.92
N ARG A 92 -95.98 -26.09 12.25
CA ARG A 92 -96.92 -25.44 13.16
C ARG A 92 -96.18 -24.50 14.07
N SER A 93 -96.73 -23.32 14.31
CA SER A 93 -96.24 -22.47 15.39
C SER A 93 -96.41 -23.23 16.71
N PHE A 94 -95.46 -23.08 17.64
CA PHE A 94 -95.67 -23.56 19.01
C PHE A 94 -96.92 -22.94 19.66
N ARG A 95 -97.38 -21.78 19.13
CA ARG A 95 -98.59 -21.08 19.56
C ARG A 95 -99.80 -21.34 18.64
N CYS A 96 -99.83 -22.50 17.98
CA CYS A 96 -100.95 -22.88 17.11
C CYS A 96 -102.26 -22.98 17.91
N LEU A 97 -103.33 -22.42 17.36
CA LEU A 97 -104.67 -22.46 17.95
C LEU A 97 -105.38 -23.83 17.80
N GLY A 98 -104.76 -24.80 17.13
CA GLY A 98 -105.27 -26.17 16.96
C GLY A 98 -106.39 -26.32 15.91
N THR A 99 -107.18 -25.27 15.68
CA THR A 99 -108.33 -25.28 14.76
C THR A 99 -108.23 -24.17 13.71
N SER A 100 -108.84 -24.40 12.55
CA SER A 100 -108.93 -23.46 11.42
C SER A 100 -110.39 -23.28 11.01
N GLN A 101 -110.73 -22.07 10.58
CA GLN A 101 -112.07 -21.73 10.12
C GLN A 101 -112.35 -22.23 8.69
N VAL A 102 -111.29 -22.62 7.97
CA VAL A 102 -111.38 -23.11 6.59
C VAL A 102 -110.77 -24.51 6.55
N SER A 103 -111.52 -25.46 5.97
CA SER A 103 -111.06 -26.84 5.76
C SER A 103 -109.72 -26.84 5.01
N GLN A 104 -108.73 -27.56 5.55
CA GLN A 104 -107.35 -27.63 5.03
C GLN A 104 -106.53 -26.32 5.06
N ALA A 105 -106.91 -25.30 5.82
CA ALA A 105 -106.13 -24.04 5.93
C ALA A 105 -105.40 -23.89 7.29
N PRO A 106 -104.30 -23.11 7.35
CA PRO A 106 -103.62 -22.78 8.61
C PRO A 106 -104.39 -21.77 9.47
N CYS A 107 -104.22 -21.82 10.79
CA CYS A 107 -104.72 -20.77 11.70
C CYS A 107 -103.89 -19.48 11.63
N SER A 108 -104.40 -18.37 12.15
CA SER A 108 -103.77 -17.04 12.07
C SER A 108 -102.36 -16.94 12.69
N ARG A 109 -102.01 -17.82 13.64
CA ARG A 109 -100.65 -17.92 14.20
C ARG A 109 -99.72 -18.74 13.32
N CYS A 110 -100.24 -19.72 12.59
CA CYS A 110 -99.44 -20.50 11.66
C CYS A 110 -99.24 -19.76 10.33
N SER A 111 -100.17 -18.91 9.91
CA SER A 111 -100.08 -18.15 8.64
C SER A 111 -98.95 -17.12 8.57
N ILE A 112 -98.32 -16.76 9.71
CA ILE A 112 -97.21 -15.79 9.79
C ILE A 112 -95.84 -16.48 9.69
N LEU A 113 -95.78 -17.79 9.93
CA LEU A 113 -94.55 -18.58 9.88
C LEU A 113 -93.73 -18.48 8.58
N PRO A 114 -94.30 -18.22 7.39
CA PRO A 114 -93.50 -18.05 6.18
C PRO A 114 -92.36 -17.01 6.31
N LEU A 115 -92.55 -15.93 7.08
CA LEU A 115 -91.52 -14.91 7.31
C LEU A 115 -90.36 -15.44 8.18
N GLU A 116 -90.68 -16.21 9.24
CA GLU A 116 -89.67 -16.83 10.12
C GLU A 116 -88.90 -17.94 9.39
N VAL A 117 -89.58 -18.63 8.47
CA VAL A 117 -88.97 -19.60 7.56
C VAL A 117 -88.02 -18.92 6.58
N GLU A 118 -88.39 -17.74 6.06
CA GLU A 118 -87.58 -16.98 5.09
C GLU A 118 -86.26 -16.48 5.72
N GLU A 119 -86.28 -15.98 6.95
CA GLU A 119 -85.04 -15.59 7.67
C GLU A 119 -84.11 -16.79 7.92
N LEU A 120 -84.68 -17.94 8.32
CA LEU A 120 -83.92 -19.18 8.50
C LEU A 120 -83.36 -19.70 7.16
N ARG A 121 -84.13 -19.50 6.08
CA ARG A 121 -83.78 -19.90 4.73
C ARG A 121 -82.66 -19.05 4.15
N ASP A 122 -82.70 -17.74 4.31
CA ASP A 122 -81.64 -16.85 3.82
C ASP A 122 -80.33 -17.13 4.55
N ARG A 123 -80.38 -17.38 5.86
CA ARG A 123 -79.20 -17.84 6.61
C ARG A 123 -78.66 -19.18 6.14
N ALA A 124 -79.53 -20.09 5.72
CA ALA A 124 -79.11 -21.39 5.18
C ALA A 124 -78.40 -21.29 3.82
N LYS A 125 -78.55 -20.16 3.09
CA LYS A 125 -77.85 -19.86 1.83
C LYS A 125 -76.46 -19.25 2.05
N GLU A 126 -76.22 -18.64 3.20
CA GLU A 126 -74.94 -17.98 3.50
C GLU A 126 -73.78 -18.99 3.60
N PRO A 127 -72.54 -18.59 3.27
CA PRO A 127 -71.35 -19.40 3.56
C PRO A 127 -71.16 -19.66 5.06
N TYR A 128 -70.52 -20.79 5.41
CA TYR A 128 -70.39 -21.20 6.82
C TYR A 128 -69.60 -20.20 7.69
N ASP A 129 -68.70 -19.41 7.11
CA ASP A 129 -67.84 -18.43 7.77
C ASP A 129 -68.54 -17.11 8.09
N TYR A 130 -69.70 -16.84 7.48
CA TYR A 130 -70.55 -15.67 7.76
C TYR A 130 -71.53 -15.91 8.92
N VAL A 131 -71.81 -17.16 9.25
CA VAL A 131 -72.66 -17.54 10.39
C VAL A 131 -71.79 -17.71 11.64
N ARG A 132 -71.73 -16.64 12.45
CA ARG A 132 -70.81 -16.53 13.61
C ARG A 132 -71.06 -17.53 14.75
N VAL A 133 -72.21 -18.19 14.79
CA VAL A 133 -72.61 -19.10 15.89
C VAL A 133 -72.75 -20.51 15.33
N GLU A 134 -71.91 -21.44 15.79
CA GLU A 134 -71.85 -22.81 15.27
C GLU A 134 -73.17 -23.58 15.41
N GLU A 135 -73.90 -23.34 16.51
CA GLU A 135 -75.21 -23.93 16.83
C GLU A 135 -76.33 -23.51 15.85
N ARG A 136 -76.02 -22.67 14.85
CA ARG A 136 -76.95 -22.21 13.81
C ARG A 136 -76.56 -22.65 12.40
N LEU A 137 -75.43 -23.34 12.25
CA LEU A 137 -74.96 -23.84 10.96
C LEU A 137 -75.78 -25.07 10.57
N ASN A 138 -76.35 -25.07 9.38
CA ASN A 138 -77.01 -26.26 8.86
C ASN A 138 -75.99 -27.39 8.58
N HIS A 139 -76.49 -28.59 8.28
CA HIS A 139 -75.63 -29.76 8.08
C HIS A 139 -74.61 -29.55 6.94
N ASP A 140 -74.99 -28.91 5.83
CA ASP A 140 -74.08 -28.60 4.73
C ASP A 140 -73.01 -27.58 5.11
N GLN A 141 -73.36 -26.51 5.82
CA GLN A 141 -72.40 -25.53 6.34
C GLN A 141 -71.44 -26.15 7.36
N LEU A 142 -71.93 -27.02 8.26
CA LEU A 142 -71.09 -27.79 9.19
C LEU A 142 -70.14 -28.73 8.44
N ARG A 143 -70.62 -29.38 7.36
CA ARG A 143 -69.80 -30.24 6.49
C ARG A 143 -68.74 -29.43 5.74
N GLN A 144 -69.06 -28.24 5.26
CA GLN A 144 -68.11 -27.33 4.63
C GLN A 144 -67.04 -26.86 5.63
N LYS A 145 -67.45 -26.43 6.84
CA LYS A 145 -66.53 -26.05 7.92
C LYS A 145 -65.63 -27.21 8.35
N ALA A 146 -66.18 -28.42 8.49
CA ALA A 146 -65.42 -29.62 8.80
C ALA A 146 -64.41 -29.96 7.69
N THR A 147 -64.79 -29.78 6.42
CA THR A 147 -63.91 -29.97 5.27
C THR A 147 -62.79 -28.94 5.25
N TYR A 148 -63.10 -27.67 5.52
CA TYR A 148 -62.13 -26.58 5.62
C TYR A 148 -61.13 -26.80 6.77
N LEU A 149 -61.62 -27.10 7.99
CA LEU A 149 -60.77 -27.41 9.14
C LEU A 149 -59.92 -28.66 8.90
N LYS A 150 -60.46 -29.67 8.21
CA LYS A 150 -59.69 -30.84 7.77
C LYS A 150 -58.59 -30.47 6.77
N GLY A 151 -58.86 -29.53 5.86
CA GLY A 151 -57.87 -28.91 4.99
C GLY A 151 -56.75 -28.23 5.78
N GLN A 152 -57.11 -27.31 6.69
CA GLN A 152 -56.12 -26.64 7.56
C GLN A 152 -55.30 -27.60 8.41
N ILE A 153 -55.91 -28.65 8.96
CA ILE A 153 -55.20 -29.69 9.71
C ILE A 153 -54.19 -30.40 8.80
N ASN A 154 -54.55 -30.68 7.55
CA ASN A 154 -53.64 -31.30 6.60
C ASN A 154 -52.50 -30.35 6.19
N ASP A 155 -52.78 -29.07 5.99
CA ASP A 155 -51.77 -28.06 5.67
C ASP A 155 -50.78 -27.89 6.82
N LEU A 156 -51.27 -27.78 8.06
CA LEU A 156 -50.44 -27.71 9.26
C LEU A 156 -49.62 -28.99 9.48
N LYS A 157 -50.19 -30.17 9.18
CA LYS A 157 -49.44 -31.44 9.20
C LYS A 157 -48.32 -31.44 8.16
N LEU A 158 -48.57 -30.92 6.96
CA LEU A 158 -47.57 -30.82 5.90
C LEU A 158 -46.45 -29.83 6.30
N GLU A 159 -46.81 -28.69 6.88
CA GLU A 159 -45.82 -27.75 7.43
C GLU A 159 -44.98 -28.37 8.55
N ALA A 160 -45.61 -29.09 9.48
CA ALA A 160 -44.90 -29.78 10.55
C ALA A 160 -43.92 -30.81 10.00
N LEU A 161 -44.34 -31.62 9.03
CA LEU A 161 -43.46 -32.59 8.35
C LEU A 161 -42.29 -31.91 7.61
N ASN A 162 -42.53 -30.76 6.96
CA ASN A 162 -41.48 -30.00 6.29
C ASN A 162 -40.49 -29.39 7.30
N ARG A 163 -40.97 -28.87 8.44
CA ARG A 163 -40.12 -28.40 9.54
C ARG A 163 -39.30 -29.53 10.16
N ASP A 164 -39.92 -30.70 10.37
CA ASP A 164 -39.23 -31.88 10.89
C ASP A 164 -38.13 -32.35 9.93
N ARG A 165 -38.40 -32.40 8.61
CA ARG A 165 -37.38 -32.70 7.60
C ARG A 165 -36.24 -31.68 7.62
N SER A 166 -36.56 -30.40 7.74
CA SER A 166 -35.56 -29.32 7.83
C SER A 166 -34.71 -29.45 9.10
N LEU A 167 -35.32 -29.83 10.23
CA LEU A 167 -34.60 -30.08 11.50
C LEU A 167 -33.71 -31.31 11.43
N VAL A 168 -34.16 -32.39 10.78
CA VAL A 168 -33.34 -33.58 10.54
C VAL A 168 -32.12 -33.21 9.69
N SER A 169 -32.33 -32.52 8.56
CA SER A 169 -31.22 -32.04 7.71
C SER A 169 -30.25 -31.14 8.47
N ALA A 170 -30.75 -30.19 9.28
CA ALA A 170 -29.90 -29.30 10.07
C ALA A 170 -29.10 -30.06 11.15
N ARG A 171 -29.68 -31.11 11.76
CA ARG A 171 -28.95 -31.97 12.72
C ARG A 171 -27.86 -32.78 12.03
N GLU A 172 -28.13 -33.32 10.84
CA GLU A 172 -27.14 -34.02 10.01
C GLU A 172 -25.99 -33.09 9.65
N ASP A 173 -26.27 -31.85 9.23
CA ASP A 173 -25.25 -30.84 8.94
C ASP A 173 -24.40 -30.53 10.17
N ILE A 174 -25.01 -30.37 11.36
CA ILE A 174 -24.27 -30.14 12.62
C ILE A 174 -23.33 -31.31 12.93
N VAL A 175 -23.77 -32.56 12.73
CA VAL A 175 -22.91 -33.73 12.93
C VAL A 175 -21.73 -33.69 11.96
N GLN A 176 -21.98 -33.44 10.68
CA GLN A 176 -20.92 -33.36 9.67
C GLN A 176 -19.92 -32.22 9.93
N TYR A 177 -20.38 -31.05 10.39
CA TYR A 177 -19.47 -29.97 10.78
C TYR A 177 -18.61 -30.36 12.00
N LYS A 178 -19.16 -31.08 12.96
CA LYS A 178 -18.38 -31.61 14.09
C LYS A 178 -17.32 -32.61 13.61
N GLU A 179 -17.67 -33.50 12.68
CA GLU A 179 -16.75 -34.44 12.07
C GLU A 179 -15.62 -33.73 11.31
N ILE A 180 -15.92 -32.67 10.54
CA ILE A 180 -14.92 -31.84 9.87
C ILE A 180 -13.96 -31.23 10.88
N ILE A 181 -14.47 -30.60 11.95
CA ILE A 181 -13.64 -29.98 12.99
C ILE A 181 -12.77 -31.03 13.69
N GLN A 182 -13.34 -32.19 14.01
CA GLN A 182 -12.61 -33.28 14.66
C GLN A 182 -11.52 -33.85 13.74
N PHE A 183 -11.84 -34.06 12.46
CA PHE A 183 -10.90 -34.60 11.47
C PHE A 183 -9.75 -33.62 11.24
N ILE A 184 -10.03 -32.33 11.01
CA ILE A 184 -8.99 -31.30 10.87
C ILE A 184 -8.18 -31.22 12.17
N GLY A 185 -8.82 -31.15 13.33
CA GLY A 185 -8.13 -31.06 14.62
C GLY A 185 -7.14 -32.20 14.87
N THR A 186 -7.44 -33.40 14.33
CA THR A 186 -6.60 -34.58 14.49
C THR A 186 -5.57 -34.74 13.36
N ASN A 187 -5.89 -34.32 12.13
CA ASN A 187 -5.11 -34.60 10.93
C ASN A 187 -4.59 -33.35 10.20
N TYR A 188 -4.58 -32.17 10.85
CA TYR A 188 -4.22 -30.91 10.17
C TYR A 188 -2.85 -30.91 9.49
N LEU A 189 -1.87 -31.69 10.00
CA LEU A 189 -0.55 -31.84 9.38
C LEU A 189 -0.54 -32.78 8.16
N SER A 190 -1.58 -33.59 7.98
CA SER A 190 -1.69 -34.50 6.83
C SER A 190 -2.47 -33.86 5.68
N VAL A 191 -3.34 -32.87 5.96
CA VAL A 191 -4.20 -32.26 4.93
C VAL A 191 -3.43 -31.21 4.12
N ARG A 192 -3.19 -31.50 2.84
CA ARG A 192 -2.43 -30.61 1.94
C ARG A 192 -3.29 -29.47 1.40
N GLY A 193 -2.81 -28.23 1.53
CA GLY A 193 -3.48 -27.05 0.99
C GLY A 193 -4.84 -26.76 1.64
N LEU A 194 -5.00 -27.10 2.93
CA LEU A 194 -6.24 -26.93 3.69
C LEU A 194 -6.86 -25.54 3.53
N HIS A 195 -6.03 -24.49 3.55
CA HIS A 195 -6.45 -23.09 3.38
C HIS A 195 -7.13 -22.80 2.04
N ARG A 196 -6.89 -23.60 1.00
CA ARG A 196 -7.55 -23.50 -0.31
C ARG A 196 -8.81 -24.36 -0.44
N ILE A 197 -8.96 -25.40 0.37
CA ILE A 197 -10.14 -26.28 0.31
C ILE A 197 -11.42 -25.49 0.65
N PHE A 198 -11.38 -24.67 1.69
CA PHE A 198 -12.55 -23.88 2.12
C PHE A 198 -12.99 -22.82 1.10
N PRO A 199 -12.12 -21.97 0.55
CA PRO A 199 -12.48 -21.07 -0.54
C PRO A 199 -13.06 -21.81 -1.76
N ASN A 200 -12.48 -22.95 -2.13
CA ASN A 200 -13.00 -23.78 -3.23
C ASN A 200 -14.40 -24.33 -2.91
N ALA A 201 -14.64 -24.74 -1.66
CA ALA A 201 -15.94 -25.20 -1.19
C ALA A 201 -17.00 -24.09 -1.28
N LEU A 202 -16.67 -22.87 -0.85
CA LEU A 202 -17.54 -21.71 -0.97
C LEU A 202 -17.85 -21.38 -2.44
N LYS A 203 -16.81 -21.28 -3.29
CA LYS A 203 -16.95 -20.94 -4.71
C LYS A 203 -17.78 -21.97 -5.49
N LYS A 204 -17.65 -23.25 -5.15
CA LYS A 204 -18.34 -24.36 -5.82
C LYS A 204 -19.61 -24.82 -5.10
N GLY A 205 -20.01 -24.18 -4.00
CA GLY A 205 -21.20 -24.53 -3.22
C GLY A 205 -21.18 -25.96 -2.69
N TRP A 206 -20.07 -26.43 -2.11
CA TRP A 206 -19.98 -27.79 -1.57
C TRP A 206 -20.81 -27.96 -0.30
N SER A 207 -21.54 -29.07 -0.20
CA SER A 207 -22.19 -29.50 1.05
C SER A 207 -21.15 -29.88 2.11
N PRO A 208 -21.50 -29.93 3.41
CA PRO A 208 -20.58 -30.34 4.46
C PRO A 208 -19.99 -31.74 4.21
N SER A 209 -20.80 -32.69 3.72
CA SER A 209 -20.32 -34.05 3.41
C SER A 209 -19.25 -34.05 2.31
N LYS A 210 -19.47 -33.26 1.25
CA LYS A 210 -18.50 -33.13 0.14
C LYS A 210 -17.23 -32.40 0.58
N LEU A 211 -17.35 -31.43 1.49
CA LEU A 211 -16.20 -30.77 2.08
C LEU A 211 -15.36 -31.78 2.90
N LEU A 212 -16.00 -32.60 3.73
CA LEU A 212 -15.32 -33.66 4.48
C LEU A 212 -14.63 -34.67 3.56
N GLU A 213 -15.31 -35.16 2.52
CA GLU A 213 -14.75 -36.05 1.49
C GLU A 213 -13.47 -35.45 0.86
N ARG A 214 -13.50 -34.16 0.50
CA ARG A 214 -12.34 -33.49 -0.12
C ARG A 214 -11.20 -33.27 0.86
N ILE A 215 -11.48 -33.04 2.14
CA ILE A 215 -10.47 -32.95 3.19
C ILE A 215 -9.79 -34.31 3.39
N GLN A 216 -10.57 -35.40 3.44
CA GLN A 216 -10.06 -36.77 3.58
C GLN A 216 -9.21 -37.17 2.37
N ALA A 217 -9.73 -37.00 1.16
CA ALA A 217 -8.99 -37.28 -0.08
C ALA A 217 -7.70 -36.45 -0.18
N SER A 218 -7.68 -35.22 0.36
CA SER A 218 -6.47 -34.41 0.40
C SER A 218 -5.43 -34.92 1.40
N SER A 219 -5.88 -35.45 2.54
CA SER A 219 -5.00 -36.08 3.53
C SER A 219 -4.34 -37.37 3.03
N GLU A 220 -5.02 -38.07 2.12
CA GLU A 220 -4.55 -39.30 1.46
C GLU A 220 -3.72 -38.98 0.20
N GLY A 221 -3.64 -37.71 -0.21
CA GLY A 221 -2.92 -37.26 -1.40
C GLY A 221 -3.66 -37.48 -2.72
N GLU A 222 -4.90 -37.97 -2.69
CA GLU A 222 -5.76 -38.17 -3.86
C GLU A 222 -6.33 -36.86 -4.41
N TYR A 223 -6.42 -35.83 -3.55
CA TYR A 223 -6.89 -34.49 -3.94
C TYR A 223 -5.87 -33.41 -3.61
N VAL A 224 -5.38 -32.73 -4.66
CA VAL A 224 -4.57 -31.51 -4.53
C VAL A 224 -5.47 -30.32 -4.86
N PRO A 225 -5.74 -29.42 -3.90
CA PRO A 225 -6.52 -28.22 -4.16
C PRO A 225 -5.86 -27.38 -5.25
N GLU A 226 -6.65 -26.81 -6.15
CA GLU A 226 -6.22 -25.85 -7.18
C GLU A 226 -6.75 -24.43 -6.85
N ASN A 227 -6.51 -23.45 -7.72
CA ASN A 227 -6.84 -22.02 -7.55
C ASN A 227 -6.00 -21.30 -6.49
N TYR A 228 -4.77 -20.98 -6.86
CA TYR A 228 -3.85 -20.22 -6.01
C TYR A 228 -4.26 -18.74 -5.91
N ALA A 229 -4.22 -18.20 -4.70
CA ALA A 229 -4.33 -16.76 -4.48
C ALA A 229 -3.04 -16.04 -4.93
N GLN A 230 -3.12 -14.73 -5.16
CA GLN A 230 -1.95 -13.93 -5.53
C GLN A 230 -0.86 -13.98 -4.45
N ASP A 231 -1.23 -13.92 -3.17
CA ASP A 231 -0.29 -14.03 -2.04
C ASP A 231 0.48 -15.36 -2.06
N GLU A 232 -0.15 -16.46 -2.48
CA GLU A 232 0.53 -17.76 -2.60
C GLU A 232 1.51 -17.78 -3.77
N ILE A 233 1.16 -17.11 -4.87
CA ILE A 233 2.02 -16.94 -6.04
C ILE A 233 3.24 -16.09 -5.65
N ASP A 234 3.02 -14.94 -5.03
CA ASP A 234 4.08 -14.02 -4.61
C ASP A 234 5.01 -14.65 -3.57
N LEU A 235 4.46 -15.39 -2.59
CA LEU A 235 5.24 -16.17 -1.63
C LEU A 235 6.08 -17.26 -2.31
N THR A 236 5.55 -17.91 -3.34
CA THR A 236 6.29 -18.95 -4.06
C THR A 236 7.37 -18.35 -4.96
N ILE A 237 7.14 -17.18 -5.56
CA ILE A 237 8.17 -16.40 -6.26
C ILE A 237 9.28 -16.04 -5.27
N LEU A 238 8.94 -15.52 -4.08
CA LEU A 238 9.90 -15.23 -3.02
C LEU A 238 10.74 -16.47 -2.64
N LEU A 239 10.10 -17.63 -2.47
CA LEU A 239 10.80 -18.88 -2.18
C LEU A 239 11.73 -19.31 -3.32
N TYR A 240 11.31 -19.15 -4.58
CA TYR A 240 12.15 -19.42 -5.73
C TYR A 240 13.37 -18.49 -5.75
N GLU A 241 13.17 -17.20 -5.50
CA GLU A 241 14.26 -16.23 -5.51
C GLU A 241 15.20 -16.39 -4.31
N LEU A 242 14.78 -16.92 -3.17
CA LEU A 242 15.66 -17.13 -2.02
C LEU A 242 16.30 -18.53 -1.99
N GLY A 243 15.55 -19.57 -2.32
CA GLY A 243 15.94 -20.97 -2.15
C GLY A 243 15.94 -21.80 -3.44
N GLY A 244 15.70 -21.18 -4.59
CA GLY A 244 15.72 -21.82 -5.90
C GLY A 244 14.60 -22.85 -6.12
N GLY A 245 14.77 -23.66 -7.16
CA GLY A 245 13.79 -24.69 -7.54
C GLY A 245 13.58 -25.75 -6.45
N SER A 246 14.62 -26.09 -5.68
CA SER A 246 14.54 -27.07 -4.60
C SER A 246 13.61 -26.62 -3.47
N ALA A 247 13.66 -25.33 -3.09
CA ALA A 247 12.76 -24.77 -2.08
C ALA A 247 11.30 -24.77 -2.56
N VAL A 248 11.07 -24.39 -3.82
CA VAL A 248 9.74 -24.46 -4.44
C VAL A 248 9.23 -25.90 -4.47
N TYR A 249 10.07 -26.86 -4.85
CA TYR A 249 9.71 -28.28 -4.89
C TYR A 249 9.31 -28.78 -3.49
N ALA A 250 10.11 -28.48 -2.46
CA ALA A 250 9.81 -28.86 -1.09
C ALA A 250 8.48 -28.26 -0.61
N MET A 251 8.24 -26.97 -0.86
CA MET A 251 7.02 -26.29 -0.41
C MET A 251 5.76 -26.69 -1.21
N ASN A 252 5.91 -27.00 -2.49
CA ASN A 252 4.86 -27.60 -3.31
C ASN A 252 4.46 -29.01 -2.82
N HIS A 253 5.42 -29.79 -2.31
CA HIS A 253 5.16 -31.13 -1.76
C HIS A 253 4.85 -31.13 -0.25
N SER A 254 4.91 -29.96 0.40
CA SER A 254 4.56 -29.79 1.82
C SER A 254 3.05 -29.76 2.07
N ILE A 255 2.70 -29.61 3.36
CA ILE A 255 1.33 -29.39 3.84
C ILE A 255 0.68 -28.13 3.22
N PHE A 256 1.46 -27.13 2.80
CA PHE A 256 0.93 -25.92 2.18
C PHE A 256 0.55 -26.15 0.72
N ALA A 257 1.18 -27.12 0.05
CA ALA A 257 1.00 -27.42 -1.36
C ALA A 257 1.05 -26.18 -2.28
N LEU A 258 2.03 -25.29 -2.03
CA LEU A 258 2.23 -24.04 -2.77
C LEU A 258 2.36 -24.26 -4.29
N PRO A 259 2.14 -23.23 -5.13
CA PRO A 259 2.33 -23.32 -6.58
C PRO A 259 3.61 -24.03 -7.04
N SER A 260 3.54 -24.74 -8.17
CA SER A 260 4.72 -25.32 -8.80
C SER A 260 5.54 -24.26 -9.55
N LEU A 261 6.78 -24.59 -9.93
CA LEU A 261 7.62 -23.70 -10.74
C LEU A 261 6.94 -23.31 -12.07
N ASN A 262 6.31 -24.28 -12.74
CA ASN A 262 5.57 -24.05 -13.98
C ASN A 262 4.33 -23.16 -13.77
N THR A 263 3.75 -23.21 -12.57
CA THR A 263 2.60 -22.39 -12.20
C THR A 263 3.01 -20.94 -12.00
N ILE A 264 4.15 -20.67 -11.36
CA ILE A 264 4.59 -19.29 -11.07
C ILE A 264 5.30 -18.61 -12.24
N GLN A 265 5.85 -19.38 -13.19
CA GLN A 265 6.63 -18.83 -14.31
C GLN A 265 5.93 -17.70 -15.09
N PRO A 266 4.60 -17.77 -15.37
CA PRO A 266 3.87 -16.69 -16.04
C PRO A 266 3.59 -15.47 -15.15
N TYR A 267 3.70 -15.61 -13.83
CA TYR A 267 3.49 -14.51 -12.87
C TYR A 267 4.81 -13.83 -12.49
N ARG A 268 5.94 -14.52 -12.67
CA ARG A 268 7.28 -13.97 -12.47
C ARG A 268 7.60 -12.97 -13.57
N ARG A 269 8.11 -11.80 -13.20
CA ARG A 269 8.54 -10.78 -14.17
C ARG A 269 9.86 -11.17 -14.81
N GLN A 270 9.85 -11.23 -16.14
CA GLN A 270 11.06 -11.40 -16.93
C GLN A 270 11.68 -10.04 -17.18
N HIS A 271 12.39 -9.53 -16.17
CA HIS A 271 13.11 -8.25 -16.18
C HIS A 271 14.33 -8.23 -17.13
N ARG A 272 14.28 -8.87 -18.31
CA ARG A 272 15.47 -9.13 -19.17
C ARG A 272 16.31 -7.87 -19.41
N ILE A 273 17.38 -7.70 -18.62
CA ILE A 273 18.29 -6.56 -18.72
C ILE A 273 19.29 -6.81 -19.85
N LYS A 274 19.43 -5.84 -20.73
CA LYS A 274 20.46 -5.78 -21.77
C LYS A 274 21.62 -4.89 -21.28
N PRO A 275 22.86 -5.39 -21.25
CA PRO A 275 24.02 -4.57 -20.91
C PRO A 275 24.46 -3.73 -22.11
N CYS A 276 25.27 -2.70 -21.84
CA CYS A 276 26.10 -2.00 -22.82
C CYS A 276 27.48 -2.67 -22.82
N LEU A 277 27.90 -3.29 -23.92
CA LEU A 277 29.14 -4.09 -24.00
C LEU A 277 30.27 -3.41 -24.77
N ASP A 278 29.94 -2.67 -25.84
CA ASP A 278 30.89 -2.02 -26.74
C ASP A 278 30.79 -0.49 -26.71
N HIS A 279 29.58 0.05 -26.55
CA HIS A 279 29.29 1.47 -26.37
C HIS A 279 28.03 1.65 -25.53
N VAL A 280 27.71 2.90 -25.14
CA VAL A 280 26.44 3.22 -24.48
C VAL A 280 25.31 3.09 -25.50
N ASP A 281 24.59 1.97 -25.47
CA ASP A 281 23.49 1.68 -26.39
C ASP A 281 22.14 2.21 -25.85
N VAL A 282 21.65 3.29 -26.47
CA VAL A 282 20.35 3.91 -26.19
C VAL A 282 19.20 2.92 -26.38
N ARG A 283 19.31 1.95 -27.31
CA ARG A 283 18.27 0.93 -27.52
C ARG A 283 18.23 -0.04 -26.36
N ALA A 284 19.38 -0.50 -25.88
CA ALA A 284 19.47 -1.32 -24.68
C ALA A 284 18.86 -0.60 -23.46
N ILE A 285 19.17 0.68 -23.27
CA ILE A 285 18.58 1.50 -22.19
C ILE A 285 17.05 1.60 -22.34
N SER A 286 16.56 1.89 -23.55
CA SER A 286 15.11 1.98 -23.82
C SER A 286 14.39 0.65 -23.55
N ASP A 287 14.96 -0.47 -23.99
CA ASP A 287 14.43 -1.80 -23.73
C ASP A 287 14.39 -2.11 -22.23
N ASN A 288 15.44 -1.72 -21.50
CA ASN A 288 15.49 -1.89 -20.05
C ASN A 288 14.45 -1.00 -19.34
N ILE A 289 14.21 0.23 -19.82
CA ILE A 289 13.12 1.08 -19.29
C ILE A 289 11.78 0.36 -19.48
N SER A 290 11.47 -0.17 -20.65
CA SER A 290 10.24 -0.94 -20.86
C SER A 290 10.19 -2.22 -20.02
N ALA A 291 11.32 -2.90 -19.83
CA ALA A 291 11.39 -4.08 -18.96
C ALA A 291 11.03 -3.76 -17.49
N MET A 292 11.49 -2.61 -16.97
CA MET A 292 11.31 -2.20 -15.57
C MET A 292 10.00 -1.43 -15.32
N PHE A 293 9.60 -0.56 -16.25
CA PHE A 293 8.51 0.40 -16.10
C PHE A 293 7.31 0.15 -17.02
N GLY A 294 7.46 -0.75 -18.00
CA GLY A 294 6.40 -1.15 -18.92
C GLY A 294 5.37 -2.09 -18.30
N PRO A 295 4.27 -2.38 -19.02
CA PRO A 295 3.23 -3.28 -18.56
C PRO A 295 3.76 -4.71 -18.40
N HIS A 296 3.29 -5.40 -17.36
CA HIS A 296 3.59 -6.83 -17.16
C HIS A 296 2.44 -7.68 -17.72
N GLU A 297 2.77 -8.62 -18.61
CA GLU A 297 1.82 -9.62 -19.09
C GLU A 297 1.63 -10.72 -18.04
N VAL A 298 0.46 -10.73 -17.40
CA VAL A 298 0.05 -11.83 -16.50
C VAL A 298 -0.85 -12.79 -17.27
N LYS A 299 -0.73 -14.09 -16.99
CA LYS A 299 -1.61 -15.13 -17.54
C LYS A 299 -3.09 -14.78 -17.27
N GLY A 300 -3.86 -14.60 -18.34
CA GLY A 300 -5.27 -14.18 -18.30
C GLY A 300 -5.57 -12.88 -19.05
N GLY A 301 -4.57 -12.22 -19.64
CA GLY A 301 -4.77 -11.02 -20.47
C GLY A 301 -5.13 -9.76 -19.67
N LEU A 302 -5.20 -9.86 -18.35
CA LEU A 302 -5.28 -8.72 -17.45
C LEU A 302 -3.87 -8.14 -17.33
N HIS A 303 -3.60 -7.10 -18.12
CA HIS A 303 -2.47 -6.22 -17.81
C HIS A 303 -2.65 -5.75 -16.38
N ARG A 304 -1.68 -6.03 -15.51
CA ARG A 304 -1.63 -5.41 -14.19
C ARG A 304 -1.13 -3.99 -14.45
N GLU A 305 -2.05 -3.10 -14.84
CA GLU A 305 -1.78 -1.66 -14.79
C GLU A 305 -1.54 -1.34 -13.33
N ALA A 306 -0.28 -1.17 -12.94
CA ALA A 306 0.01 -0.53 -11.67
C ALA A 306 -0.74 0.82 -11.68
N PRO A 307 -1.48 1.20 -10.63
CA PRO A 307 -2.06 2.53 -10.56
C PRO A 307 -0.90 3.55 -10.61
N VAL A 308 -0.64 4.09 -11.79
CA VAL A 308 0.52 4.96 -12.03
C VAL A 308 0.19 6.34 -11.49
N LYS A 309 0.49 6.56 -10.21
CA LYS A 309 0.54 7.92 -9.69
C LYS A 309 1.85 8.54 -10.18
N ARG A 310 1.76 9.43 -11.17
CA ARG A 310 2.91 10.24 -11.62
C ARG A 310 3.65 10.82 -10.40
N CYS A 311 4.97 10.65 -10.35
CA CYS A 311 5.82 11.19 -9.29
C CYS A 311 7.18 11.63 -9.84
N LEU A 312 7.97 12.31 -9.00
CA LEU A 312 9.34 12.66 -9.34
C LEU A 312 10.27 11.46 -9.11
N HIS A 313 11.37 11.41 -9.86
CA HIS A 313 12.36 10.34 -9.78
C HIS A 313 13.76 10.85 -9.47
N THR A 314 14.58 9.97 -8.93
CA THR A 314 16.03 10.14 -8.89
C THR A 314 16.69 9.15 -9.85
N MET A 315 17.66 9.63 -10.62
CA MET A 315 18.56 8.81 -11.42
C MET A 315 19.85 8.61 -10.62
N MET A 316 20.22 7.38 -10.35
CA MET A 316 21.38 7.02 -9.52
C MET A 316 22.41 6.30 -10.37
N PHE A 317 23.69 6.60 -10.13
CA PHE A 317 24.82 5.89 -10.72
C PHE A 317 25.76 5.44 -9.61
N ASP A 318 26.10 4.15 -9.63
CA ASP A 318 27.11 3.59 -8.74
C ASP A 318 27.77 2.36 -9.39
N GLU A 319 28.93 1.94 -8.87
CA GLU A 319 29.67 0.78 -9.33
C GLU A 319 29.50 -0.43 -8.40
N ILE A 320 29.26 -1.59 -8.99
CA ILE A 320 29.32 -2.87 -8.29
C ILE A 320 30.58 -3.64 -8.68
N ALA A 321 31.35 -4.08 -7.68
CA ALA A 321 32.51 -4.94 -7.90
C ALA A 321 32.13 -6.27 -8.56
N MET A 322 33.01 -6.74 -9.45
CA MET A 322 32.81 -7.92 -10.29
C MET A 322 34.05 -8.81 -10.34
N ASP A 323 33.84 -10.07 -10.69
CA ASP A 323 34.93 -10.98 -11.00
C ASP A 323 35.47 -10.68 -12.41
N ARG A 324 36.80 -10.74 -12.57
CA ARG A 324 37.49 -10.44 -13.83
C ARG A 324 37.39 -11.62 -14.78
N GLU A 325 36.28 -11.71 -15.50
CA GLU A 325 36.03 -12.75 -16.48
C GLU A 325 35.35 -12.22 -17.75
N VAL A 326 35.59 -12.92 -18.87
CA VAL A 326 34.89 -12.70 -20.13
C VAL A 326 34.01 -13.91 -20.39
N GLY A 327 32.71 -13.67 -20.52
CA GLY A 327 31.71 -14.68 -20.87
C GLY A 327 31.26 -14.56 -22.32
N TYR A 328 30.58 -15.59 -22.80
CA TYR A 328 29.91 -15.59 -24.10
C TYR A 328 28.40 -15.38 -23.92
N MET A 329 27.84 -14.39 -24.60
CA MET A 329 26.41 -14.09 -24.61
C MET A 329 25.75 -14.70 -25.84
N PRO A 330 25.02 -15.84 -25.71
CA PRO A 330 24.49 -16.53 -26.88
C PRO A 330 23.36 -15.78 -27.59
N THR A 331 22.70 -14.84 -26.92
CA THR A 331 21.56 -14.08 -27.47
C THR A 331 21.98 -13.07 -28.54
N THR A 332 23.19 -12.55 -28.45
CA THR A 332 23.74 -11.56 -29.39
C THR A 332 24.99 -12.05 -30.11
N ASP A 333 25.48 -13.25 -29.80
CA ASP A 333 26.74 -13.81 -30.32
C ASP A 333 27.96 -12.95 -29.92
N GLU A 334 27.96 -12.39 -28.71
CA GLU A 334 28.97 -11.41 -28.26
C GLU A 334 29.78 -11.89 -27.06
N MET A 335 31.03 -11.42 -26.98
CA MET A 335 31.84 -11.50 -25.77
C MET A 335 31.43 -10.41 -24.78
N ALA A 336 31.21 -10.77 -23.52
CA ALA A 336 30.80 -9.86 -22.45
C ALA A 336 31.81 -9.89 -21.30
N GLY A 337 32.27 -8.73 -20.82
CA GLY A 337 33.25 -8.64 -19.72
C GLY A 337 34.45 -7.74 -19.99
N PHE A 338 34.56 -7.16 -21.19
CA PHE A 338 35.51 -6.09 -21.47
C PHE A 338 35.00 -4.77 -20.90
N CYS A 339 35.93 -3.90 -20.49
CA CYS A 339 35.57 -2.58 -20.00
C CYS A 339 35.10 -1.67 -21.14
N LEU A 340 33.99 -0.96 -20.93
CA LEU A 340 33.39 -0.09 -21.95
C LEU A 340 34.35 1.03 -22.39
N GLU A 341 35.27 1.44 -21.51
CA GLU A 341 36.17 2.55 -21.80
C GLU A 341 37.24 2.23 -22.86
N HIS A 342 37.56 0.95 -23.07
CA HIS A 342 38.65 0.54 -23.97
C HIS A 342 38.24 -0.51 -25.00
N VAL A 343 37.03 -1.07 -24.91
CA VAL A 343 36.53 -2.11 -25.84
C VAL A 343 36.52 -1.65 -27.30
N ALA A 344 36.40 -0.34 -27.56
CA ALA A 344 36.49 0.25 -28.91
C ALA A 344 37.84 0.01 -29.62
N ALA A 345 38.86 -0.47 -28.90
CA ALA A 345 40.13 -0.90 -29.49
C ALA A 345 40.04 -2.28 -30.17
N LEU A 346 38.93 -3.01 -30.02
CA LEU A 346 38.61 -4.22 -30.76
C LEU A 346 37.82 -3.88 -32.02
N ASP A 347 38.13 -4.56 -33.13
CA ASP A 347 37.36 -4.43 -34.37
C ASP A 347 35.93 -4.97 -34.22
N SER A 348 35.73 -5.96 -33.34
CA SER A 348 34.43 -6.53 -33.01
C SER A 348 34.46 -7.28 -31.68
N ILE A 349 33.32 -7.30 -30.99
CA ILE A 349 33.06 -8.21 -29.86
C ILE A 349 32.19 -9.41 -30.24
N VAL A 350 31.72 -9.48 -31.49
CA VAL A 350 30.92 -10.58 -32.02
C VAL A 350 31.84 -11.78 -32.27
N VAL A 351 31.53 -12.92 -31.66
CA VAL A 351 32.35 -14.13 -31.76
C VAL A 351 32.36 -14.65 -33.19
N GLY A 352 31.19 -14.74 -33.83
CA GLY A 352 31.08 -15.15 -35.22
C GLY A 352 31.35 -16.64 -35.44
N LYS A 353 31.92 -16.98 -36.59
CA LYS A 353 32.06 -18.38 -37.06
C LYS A 353 33.44 -19.01 -36.83
N ASP A 354 34.44 -18.22 -36.47
CA ASP A 354 35.82 -18.68 -36.25
C ASP A 354 36.40 -18.06 -34.96
N THR A 355 37.64 -18.42 -34.61
CA THR A 355 38.29 -17.97 -33.37
C THR A 355 39.02 -16.64 -33.51
N LYS A 356 39.04 -16.01 -34.68
CA LYS A 356 39.92 -14.86 -34.94
C LYS A 356 39.57 -13.66 -34.06
N THR A 357 38.28 -13.37 -33.87
CA THR A 357 37.85 -12.26 -33.01
C THR A 357 38.26 -12.51 -31.55
N VAL A 358 38.14 -13.76 -31.09
CA VAL A 358 38.53 -14.16 -29.73
C VAL A 358 40.04 -14.06 -29.56
N GLU A 359 40.83 -14.54 -30.53
CA GLU A 359 42.30 -14.42 -30.53
C GLU A 359 42.74 -12.95 -30.52
N ALA A 360 42.12 -12.10 -31.35
CA ALA A 360 42.39 -10.67 -31.38
C ALA A 360 42.07 -9.99 -30.03
N ALA A 361 40.96 -10.37 -29.39
CA ALA A 361 40.59 -9.87 -28.07
C ALA A 361 41.59 -10.31 -26.99
N VAL A 362 42.03 -11.57 -27.02
CA VAL A 362 43.07 -12.10 -26.10
C VAL A 362 44.37 -11.32 -26.26
N ASP A 363 44.80 -11.07 -27.50
CA ASP A 363 46.02 -10.30 -27.77
C ASP A 363 45.88 -8.83 -27.35
N ALA A 364 44.71 -8.22 -27.56
CA ALA A 364 44.45 -6.86 -27.10
C ALA A 364 44.50 -6.73 -25.57
N VAL A 365 43.96 -7.72 -24.84
CA VAL A 365 44.05 -7.78 -23.37
C VAL A 365 45.48 -7.99 -22.89
N LYS A 366 46.22 -8.94 -23.48
CA LYS A 366 47.63 -9.19 -23.12
C LYS A 366 48.52 -7.96 -23.33
N ASN A 367 48.23 -7.19 -24.37
CA ASN A 367 48.97 -5.97 -24.70
C ASN A 367 48.46 -4.73 -23.93
N GLY A 368 47.49 -4.87 -23.03
CA GLY A 368 46.93 -3.77 -22.24
C GLY A 368 46.11 -2.74 -23.05
N LYS A 369 45.73 -3.06 -24.28
CA LYS A 369 44.88 -2.18 -25.12
C LYS A 369 43.42 -2.19 -24.66
N VAL A 370 42.97 -3.35 -24.18
CA VAL A 370 41.62 -3.58 -23.65
C VAL A 370 41.78 -4.17 -22.25
N HIS A 371 40.92 -3.81 -21.32
CA HIS A 371 40.94 -4.39 -19.98
C HIS A 371 39.73 -5.30 -19.77
N ILE A 372 39.92 -6.37 -19.00
CA ILE A 372 38.81 -7.13 -18.43
C ILE A 372 38.23 -6.28 -17.29
N ALA A 373 36.92 -6.07 -17.33
CA ALA A 373 36.21 -5.31 -16.32
C ALA A 373 36.35 -5.97 -14.94
N HIS A 374 36.43 -5.14 -13.90
CA HIS A 374 36.43 -5.60 -12.51
C HIS A 374 35.32 -4.97 -11.68
N GLU A 375 34.52 -4.14 -12.33
CA GLU A 375 33.31 -3.52 -11.80
C GLU A 375 32.30 -3.32 -12.94
N ALA A 376 31.05 -3.05 -12.60
CA ALA A 376 30.07 -2.51 -13.54
C ALA A 376 29.45 -1.24 -12.99
N THR A 377 29.41 -0.21 -13.84
CA THR A 377 28.58 0.96 -13.62
C THR A 377 27.12 0.57 -13.86
N VAL A 378 26.28 0.80 -12.86
CA VAL A 378 24.83 0.59 -12.95
C VAL A 378 24.13 1.93 -12.84
N GLY A 379 23.38 2.27 -13.89
CA GLY A 379 22.46 3.41 -13.88
C GLY A 379 21.06 2.92 -13.55
N ALA A 380 20.45 3.45 -12.49
CA ALA A 380 19.14 3.06 -12.03
C ALA A 380 18.22 4.26 -11.80
N ILE A 381 16.91 4.03 -11.87
CA ILE A 381 15.88 5.02 -11.55
C ILE A 381 15.09 4.54 -10.33
N ALA A 382 14.81 5.43 -9.39
CA ALA A 382 13.90 5.17 -8.27
C ALA A 382 12.84 6.27 -8.14
N HIS A 383 11.66 5.89 -7.68
CA HIS A 383 10.61 6.83 -7.33
C HIS A 383 10.97 7.61 -6.05
N LEU A 384 10.77 8.93 -6.07
CA LEU A 384 10.81 9.76 -4.86
C LEU A 384 9.45 9.70 -4.15
N SER A 385 9.10 8.49 -3.69
CA SER A 385 7.78 8.18 -3.15
C SER A 385 7.86 7.21 -1.96
N LYS A 386 6.79 7.17 -1.16
CA LYS A 386 6.69 6.26 0.00
C LYS A 386 6.60 4.79 -0.37
N HIS A 387 6.25 4.51 -1.63
CA HIS A 387 6.02 3.17 -2.19
C HIS A 387 6.87 2.99 -3.45
N ASP A 388 7.29 1.75 -3.75
CA ASP A 388 8.01 1.42 -4.98
C ASP A 388 9.25 2.31 -5.23
N TYR A 389 9.98 2.65 -4.16
CA TYR A 389 11.21 3.48 -4.21
C TYR A 389 12.47 2.65 -4.44
N GLY A 390 12.32 1.35 -4.77
CA GLY A 390 13.44 0.48 -5.12
C GLY A 390 14.13 0.96 -6.39
N ALA A 391 15.45 0.78 -6.46
CA ALA A 391 16.22 1.11 -7.65
C ALA A 391 15.88 0.14 -8.80
N LYS A 392 15.51 0.69 -9.96
CA LYS A 392 15.23 -0.06 -11.19
C LYS A 392 16.40 0.13 -12.16
N PRO A 393 17.28 -0.87 -12.34
CA PRO A 393 18.46 -0.74 -13.18
C PRO A 393 18.04 -0.66 -14.65
N ILE A 394 18.50 0.37 -15.34
CA ILE A 394 18.23 0.60 -16.76
C ILE A 394 19.50 0.68 -17.62
N LEU A 395 20.66 0.81 -16.98
CA LEU A 395 21.97 0.73 -17.59
C LEU A 395 22.84 -0.22 -16.77
N VAL A 396 23.52 -1.13 -17.44
CA VAL A 396 24.60 -1.94 -16.86
C VAL A 396 25.74 -1.94 -17.85
N SER A 397 26.90 -1.43 -17.44
CA SER A 397 28.08 -1.31 -18.27
C SER A 397 29.32 -1.79 -17.52
N PRO A 398 30.08 -2.78 -18.02
CA PRO A 398 31.33 -3.17 -17.41
C PRO A 398 32.36 -2.03 -17.46
N SER A 399 33.14 -1.86 -16.39
CA SER A 399 34.08 -0.75 -16.23
C SER A 399 35.44 -1.24 -15.70
N CYS A 400 36.49 -0.49 -16.06
CA CYS A 400 37.82 -0.61 -15.47
C CYS A 400 38.22 0.59 -14.60
N LYS A 401 37.29 1.50 -14.26
CA LYS A 401 37.51 2.75 -13.51
C LYS A 401 38.49 3.75 -14.14
N LYS A 402 38.95 3.51 -15.37
CA LYS A 402 39.83 4.42 -16.12
C LYS A 402 39.07 5.31 -17.11
N GLY A 403 37.77 5.55 -16.84
CA GLY A 403 36.93 6.38 -17.68
C GLY A 403 37.26 7.86 -17.61
N SER A 404 36.61 8.64 -18.46
CA SER A 404 36.68 10.10 -18.42
C SER A 404 35.34 10.68 -17.93
N TRP A 405 35.40 11.87 -17.33
CA TRP A 405 34.18 12.59 -16.95
C TRP A 405 33.28 12.92 -18.15
N ARG A 406 33.85 13.04 -19.36
CA ARG A 406 33.09 13.24 -20.61
C ARG A 406 32.27 12.00 -20.98
N GLY A 407 32.88 10.81 -20.91
CA GLY A 407 32.17 9.54 -21.14
C GLY A 407 31.09 9.30 -20.10
N MET A 408 31.32 9.68 -18.83
CA MET A 408 30.27 9.64 -17.79
C MET A 408 29.13 10.61 -18.10
N LEU A 409 29.43 11.84 -18.54
CA LEU A 409 28.41 12.81 -18.95
C LEU A 409 27.58 12.31 -20.14
N GLU A 410 28.22 11.74 -21.16
CA GLU A 410 27.54 11.14 -22.32
C GLU A 410 26.63 9.98 -21.90
N THR A 411 27.10 9.14 -20.96
CA THR A 411 26.30 8.06 -20.37
C THR A 411 25.05 8.62 -19.67
N MET A 412 25.21 9.62 -18.79
CA MET A 412 24.10 10.25 -18.07
C MET A 412 23.09 10.90 -19.02
N LEU A 413 23.57 11.60 -20.04
CA LEU A 413 22.71 12.22 -21.06
C LEU A 413 21.92 11.17 -21.85
N SER A 414 22.56 10.06 -22.24
CA SER A 414 21.92 8.96 -22.95
C SER A 414 20.79 8.34 -22.14
N VAL A 415 21.00 8.16 -20.83
CA VAL A 415 19.97 7.66 -19.92
C VAL A 415 18.80 8.64 -19.78
N LEU A 416 19.07 9.93 -19.54
CA LEU A 416 18.04 10.96 -19.44
C LEU A 416 17.23 11.11 -20.72
N GLU A 417 17.90 11.06 -21.88
CA GLU A 417 17.25 11.15 -23.17
C GLU A 417 16.38 9.93 -23.45
N SER A 418 16.86 8.73 -23.13
CA SER A 418 16.08 7.48 -23.23
C SER A 418 14.82 7.53 -22.35
N TRP A 419 14.94 8.04 -21.11
CA TRP A 419 13.79 8.21 -20.22
C TRP A 419 12.74 9.18 -20.77
N ASN A 420 13.18 10.30 -21.35
CA ASN A 420 12.26 11.32 -21.87
C ASN A 420 11.53 10.86 -23.14
N HIS A 421 12.16 10.02 -23.97
CA HIS A 421 11.58 9.54 -25.23
C HIS A 421 10.83 8.21 -25.08
N SER A 422 11.07 7.43 -24.02
CA SER A 422 10.39 6.17 -23.81
C SER A 422 8.89 6.36 -23.52
N PRO A 423 7.99 5.57 -24.15
CA PRO A 423 6.57 5.58 -23.81
C PRO A 423 6.31 5.10 -22.38
N ASP A 424 7.22 4.32 -21.82
CA ASP A 424 7.20 3.85 -20.43
C ASP A 424 8.11 4.69 -19.52
N GLY A 425 8.51 5.89 -19.95
CA GLY A 425 9.36 6.80 -19.20
C GLY A 425 8.61 8.03 -18.67
N ALA A 426 9.17 9.23 -18.93
CA ALA A 426 8.75 10.49 -18.31
C ALA A 426 7.27 10.83 -18.53
N ALA A 427 6.73 10.56 -19.73
CA ALA A 427 5.34 10.86 -20.05
C ALA A 427 4.36 10.09 -19.13
N LYS A 428 4.68 8.83 -18.85
CA LYS A 428 3.83 7.90 -18.08
C LYS A 428 4.06 7.99 -16.59
N HIS A 429 5.32 7.95 -16.14
CA HIS A 429 5.65 7.85 -14.71
C HIS A 429 6.01 9.19 -14.08
N GLY A 430 6.48 10.16 -14.86
CA GLY A 430 6.90 11.48 -14.38
C GLY A 430 8.39 11.75 -14.55
N ASP A 431 8.80 12.97 -14.28
CA ASP A 431 10.13 13.45 -14.64
C ASP A 431 11.22 12.96 -13.67
N ILE A 432 12.45 12.82 -14.17
CA ILE A 432 13.63 12.73 -13.31
C ILE A 432 13.95 14.12 -12.79
N ALA A 433 13.97 14.27 -11.47
CA ALA A 433 14.25 15.52 -10.79
C ALA A 433 15.70 15.65 -10.31
N LEU A 434 16.28 14.53 -9.90
CA LEU A 434 17.59 14.46 -9.27
C LEU A 434 18.51 13.50 -10.02
N VAL A 435 19.81 13.79 -10.02
CA VAL A 435 20.85 12.82 -10.36
C VAL A 435 21.75 12.63 -9.15
N ALA A 436 21.70 11.44 -8.57
CA ALA A 436 22.40 11.09 -7.34
C ALA A 436 23.70 10.31 -7.60
N SER A 437 24.65 10.49 -6.70
CA SER A 437 26.01 9.94 -6.75
C SER A 437 26.64 9.84 -5.36
N ASP A 438 27.58 8.90 -5.19
CA ASP A 438 28.45 8.71 -4.02
C ASP A 438 29.48 9.85 -3.80
N GLY A 439 29.77 10.61 -4.85
CA GLY A 439 30.71 11.73 -4.83
C GLY A 439 32.08 11.40 -5.43
N ASP A 440 32.17 10.41 -6.33
CA ASP A 440 33.37 10.18 -7.14
C ASP A 440 33.86 11.47 -7.86
N GLN A 441 35.17 11.61 -8.02
CA GLN A 441 35.77 12.82 -8.60
C GLN A 441 35.39 13.04 -10.06
N LEU A 442 35.41 11.99 -10.89
CA LEU A 442 35.04 12.10 -12.31
C LEU A 442 33.54 12.33 -12.44
N ARG A 443 32.73 11.62 -11.65
CA ARG A 443 31.27 11.77 -11.66
C ARG A 443 30.85 13.16 -11.18
N ARG A 444 31.52 13.74 -10.18
CA ARG A 444 31.27 15.11 -9.72
C ARG A 444 31.43 16.13 -10.85
N VAL A 445 32.50 16.03 -11.65
CA VAL A 445 32.70 16.95 -12.79
C VAL A 445 31.57 16.80 -13.81
N ALA A 446 31.18 15.56 -14.14
CA ALA A 446 30.06 15.28 -15.04
C ALA A 446 28.74 15.88 -14.52
N LEU A 447 28.45 15.72 -13.24
CA LEU A 447 27.24 16.27 -12.59
C LEU A 447 27.21 17.80 -12.59
N PHE A 448 28.34 18.46 -12.37
CA PHE A 448 28.40 19.92 -12.49
C PHE A 448 28.09 20.38 -13.92
N MET A 449 28.64 19.69 -14.93
CA MET A 449 28.34 20.01 -16.32
C MET A 449 26.88 19.78 -16.70
N LEU A 450 26.28 18.71 -16.16
CA LEU A 450 24.89 18.34 -16.42
C LEU A 450 23.88 19.25 -15.69
N CYS A 451 24.14 19.57 -14.43
CA CYS A 451 23.16 20.15 -13.51
C CYS A 451 23.41 21.62 -13.15
N MET A 452 24.47 22.27 -13.65
CA MET A 452 24.77 23.68 -13.38
C MET A 452 24.79 24.54 -14.67
N HIS A 453 24.01 24.12 -15.67
CA HIS A 453 24.05 24.68 -17.01
C HIS A 453 23.41 26.07 -17.13
N SER A 454 22.20 26.27 -16.59
CA SER A 454 21.38 27.48 -16.82
C SER A 454 20.87 28.08 -15.53
N GLU A 455 20.74 29.40 -15.45
CA GLU A 455 20.16 30.06 -14.28
C GLU A 455 18.62 30.08 -14.36
N ILE A 456 17.94 29.85 -13.24
CA ILE A 456 16.49 30.02 -13.12
C ILE A 456 16.16 31.52 -13.16
N LEU A 457 15.50 31.96 -14.23
CA LEU A 457 15.12 33.35 -14.52
C LEU A 457 13.60 33.59 -14.41
N PRO A 458 13.14 34.85 -14.35
CA PRO A 458 11.72 35.19 -14.42
C PRO A 458 11.06 34.54 -15.65
N GLY A 459 10.04 33.70 -15.42
CA GLY A 459 9.36 32.91 -16.47
C GLY A 459 9.48 31.40 -16.25
N ASN A 460 10.49 30.93 -15.52
CA ASN A 460 10.54 29.56 -15.05
C ASN A 460 9.56 29.36 -13.87
N PRO A 461 8.74 28.29 -13.84
CA PRO A 461 7.80 28.01 -12.74
C PRO A 461 8.44 27.92 -11.34
N LEU A 462 9.71 27.55 -11.24
CA LEU A 462 10.43 27.52 -9.96
C LEU A 462 10.80 28.91 -9.46
N TYR A 463 10.94 29.90 -10.36
CA TYR A 463 11.47 31.22 -10.02
C TYR A 463 10.74 31.89 -8.85
N PRO A 464 9.39 31.96 -8.80
CA PRO A 464 8.68 32.61 -7.70
C PRO A 464 8.91 31.94 -6.34
N LEU A 465 9.25 30.65 -6.30
CA LEU A 465 9.47 29.88 -5.08
C LEU A 465 10.87 30.08 -4.48
N ILE A 466 11.86 30.46 -5.32
CA ILE A 466 13.27 30.49 -4.91
C ILE A 466 13.98 31.84 -5.17
N CYS A 467 13.36 32.78 -5.87
CA CYS A 467 14.03 34.01 -6.30
C CYS A 467 14.46 34.92 -5.14
N ASN A 468 13.76 34.83 -4.00
CA ASN A 468 13.98 35.67 -2.82
C ASN A 468 14.82 34.97 -1.74
N LEU A 469 15.62 33.96 -2.09
CA LEU A 469 16.47 33.22 -1.15
C LEU A 469 17.92 33.74 -1.26
N PRO A 470 18.40 34.62 -0.37
CA PRO A 470 19.75 35.16 -0.47
C PRO A 470 20.80 34.05 -0.34
N GLY A 471 21.77 34.02 -1.25
CA GLY A 471 22.82 32.99 -1.28
C GLY A 471 22.41 31.65 -1.89
N PHE A 472 21.14 31.47 -2.28
CA PHE A 472 20.73 30.25 -2.97
C PHE A 472 21.27 30.22 -4.41
N ASN A 473 21.95 29.13 -4.78
CA ASN A 473 22.42 28.95 -6.14
C ASN A 473 21.27 28.54 -7.07
N ARG A 474 20.91 29.43 -8.01
CA ARG A 474 19.80 29.23 -8.96
C ARG A 474 20.19 28.50 -10.26
N ARG A 475 21.41 27.95 -10.38
CA ARG A 475 21.78 27.22 -11.60
C ARG A 475 21.19 25.81 -11.59
N VAL A 476 20.66 25.35 -12.70
CA VAL A 476 20.08 24.01 -12.87
C VAL A 476 20.42 23.46 -14.26
N GLY A 477 20.31 22.16 -14.41
CA GLY A 477 20.38 21.49 -15.70
C GLY A 477 19.10 21.68 -16.53
N LYS A 478 19.09 21.08 -17.71
CA LYS A 478 17.90 21.01 -18.57
C LYS A 478 16.72 20.44 -17.77
N ASN A 479 15.51 20.98 -17.98
CA ASN A 479 14.28 20.59 -17.27
C ASN A 479 14.39 20.71 -15.74
N ASN A 480 15.13 21.71 -15.23
CA ASN A 480 15.34 21.95 -13.80
C ASN A 480 15.98 20.76 -13.05
N LEU A 481 16.82 19.99 -13.75
CA LEU A 481 17.56 18.88 -13.17
C LEU A 481 18.61 19.39 -12.17
N VAL A 482 18.75 18.73 -11.03
CA VAL A 482 19.77 19.06 -10.04
C VAL A 482 20.56 17.82 -9.64
N MET A 483 21.83 18.03 -9.28
CA MET A 483 22.67 16.97 -8.74
C MET A 483 22.36 16.79 -7.25
N ASP A 484 22.53 15.57 -6.79
CA ASP A 484 22.37 15.15 -5.41
C ASP A 484 23.58 14.28 -5.02
N MET A 485 24.03 14.42 -3.79
CA MET A 485 25.14 13.63 -3.24
C MET A 485 24.61 12.87 -2.04
N ASP A 486 24.91 11.57 -1.97
CA ASP A 486 24.36 10.74 -0.91
C ASP A 486 24.80 11.22 0.48
N TYR A 487 23.82 11.55 1.31
CA TYR A 487 24.05 12.06 2.64
C TYR A 487 24.71 11.03 3.56
N ARG A 488 24.52 9.73 3.32
CA ARG A 488 25.19 8.68 4.11
C ARG A 488 26.67 8.66 3.78
N HIS A 489 27.05 8.75 2.51
CA HIS A 489 28.42 9.00 2.09
C HIS A 489 29.01 10.29 2.68
N MET A 490 28.25 11.38 2.74
CA MET A 490 28.71 12.61 3.37
C MET A 490 28.95 12.45 4.88
N PHE A 491 28.06 11.76 5.62
CA PHE A 491 28.26 11.50 7.05
C PHE A 491 29.53 10.68 7.28
N LYS A 492 29.77 9.65 6.45
CA LYS A 492 31.00 8.85 6.48
C LYS A 492 32.24 9.74 6.26
N ARG A 493 32.22 10.62 5.25
CA ARG A 493 33.33 11.54 4.93
C ARG A 493 33.60 12.58 6.00
N ILE A 494 32.56 13.15 6.62
CA ILE A 494 32.71 14.05 7.79
C ILE A 494 33.43 13.32 8.91
N CYS A 495 33.02 12.08 9.20
CA CYS A 495 33.65 11.29 10.24
C CYS A 495 35.10 10.90 9.90
N THR A 496 35.39 10.55 8.64
CA THR A 496 36.76 10.30 8.19
C THR A 496 37.64 11.53 8.39
N LEU A 497 37.10 12.72 8.06
CA LEU A 497 37.82 13.98 8.22
C LEU A 497 38.10 14.30 9.70
N ILE A 498 37.10 14.24 10.57
CA ILE A 498 37.26 14.61 11.98
C ILE A 498 38.13 13.59 12.75
N CYS A 499 38.09 12.31 12.35
CA CYS A 499 38.97 11.29 12.90
C CYS A 499 40.39 11.30 12.30
N SER A 500 40.66 12.14 11.29
CA SER A 500 42.00 12.29 10.73
C SER A 500 42.91 13.07 11.69
N TYR A 501 44.22 12.94 11.49
CA TYR A 501 45.21 13.72 12.25
C TYR A 501 45.08 15.25 12.00
N LEU A 502 44.56 15.64 10.84
CA LEU A 502 44.34 17.05 10.48
C LEU A 502 43.09 17.64 11.11
N GLY A 503 42.10 16.80 11.46
CA GLY A 503 40.85 17.23 12.08
C GLY A 503 40.09 18.33 11.32
N MET A 504 39.25 19.04 12.07
CA MET A 504 38.47 20.19 11.60
C MET A 504 38.78 21.41 12.47
N LEU A 505 39.19 22.52 11.85
CA LEU A 505 39.44 23.78 12.54
C LEU A 505 38.11 24.52 12.79
N VAL A 506 37.76 24.71 14.07
CA VAL A 506 36.56 25.42 14.51
C VAL A 506 36.96 26.39 15.61
N LYS A 507 36.64 27.68 15.47
CA LYS A 507 36.99 28.71 16.46
C LYS A 507 38.48 28.73 16.85
N GLY A 508 39.37 28.46 15.88
CA GLY A 508 40.82 28.37 16.11
C GLY A 508 41.29 27.10 16.83
N ILE A 509 40.38 26.21 17.22
CA ILE A 509 40.66 24.91 17.84
C ILE A 509 40.60 23.82 16.78
N CYS A 510 41.64 22.98 16.71
CA CYS A 510 41.64 21.82 15.83
C CYS A 510 40.95 20.65 16.54
N ILE A 511 39.72 20.34 16.13
CA ILE A 511 38.98 19.20 16.64
C ILE A 511 39.39 17.97 15.84
N ASN A 512 40.05 17.04 16.51
CA ASN A 512 40.52 15.80 15.91
C ASN A 512 40.17 14.60 16.80
N ARG A 513 40.58 13.43 16.34
CA ARG A 513 40.36 12.17 17.05
C ARG A 513 40.79 12.18 18.51
N ASP A 514 42.01 12.64 18.78
CA ASP A 514 42.62 12.54 20.12
C ASP A 514 41.88 13.44 21.11
N MET A 515 41.41 14.61 20.65
CA MET A 515 40.50 15.48 21.42
C MET A 515 39.16 14.78 21.68
N LEU A 516 38.55 14.16 20.67
CA LEU A 516 37.26 13.47 20.83
C LEU A 516 37.31 12.32 21.85
N VAL A 517 38.42 11.59 21.95
CA VAL A 517 38.60 10.55 22.98
C VAL A 517 38.40 11.14 24.37
N LEU A 518 39.11 12.23 24.68
CA LEU A 518 39.08 12.88 26.00
C LEU A 518 37.68 13.41 26.35
N TRP A 519 36.98 13.98 25.37
CA TRP A 519 35.66 14.55 25.59
C TRP A 519 34.55 13.49 25.66
N PHE A 520 34.67 12.37 24.93
CA PHE A 520 33.70 11.28 25.01
C PHE A 520 33.77 10.51 26.32
N GLU A 521 34.94 10.42 26.96
CA GLU A 521 35.06 9.85 28.32
C GLU A 521 34.24 10.60 29.37
N ARG A 522 33.95 11.89 29.13
CA ARG A 522 33.13 12.74 30.02
C ARG A 522 31.62 12.58 29.80
N LEU A 523 31.16 11.84 28.78
CA LEU A 523 29.75 11.60 28.52
C LEU A 523 29.19 10.53 29.47
N SER A 524 28.68 10.96 30.63
CA SER A 524 28.11 10.08 31.67
C SER A 524 26.83 9.35 31.27
N ASN A 525 26.07 9.91 30.31
CA ASN A 525 24.80 9.36 29.84
C ASN A 525 24.95 8.33 28.70
N HIS A 526 26.18 7.99 28.29
CA HIS A 526 26.44 7.05 27.21
C HIS A 526 26.87 5.67 27.73
N ASP A 527 26.21 4.63 27.21
CA ASP A 527 26.62 3.25 27.42
C ASP A 527 27.65 2.83 26.35
N TRP A 528 28.91 2.74 26.77
CA TRP A 528 30.04 2.34 25.93
C TRP A 528 30.26 0.82 25.85
N SER A 529 29.38 0.00 26.45
CA SER A 529 29.53 -1.46 26.47
C SER A 529 29.39 -2.12 25.09
N GLU A 530 28.53 -1.58 24.21
CA GLU A 530 28.28 -2.13 22.86
C GLU A 530 29.25 -1.58 21.79
N THR A 531 29.78 -0.38 21.97
CA THR A 531 30.77 0.23 21.06
C THR A 531 31.71 1.05 21.90
N SER A 532 32.94 0.60 22.05
CA SER A 532 33.97 1.40 22.72
C SER A 532 34.19 2.71 21.96
N ILE A 533 34.64 3.73 22.68
CA ILE A 533 35.12 5.00 22.10
C ILE A 533 36.16 4.70 21.01
N GLU A 534 37.05 3.74 21.28
CA GLU A 534 38.05 3.26 20.32
C GLU A 534 37.40 2.74 19.02
N ASN A 535 36.41 1.84 19.09
CA ASN A 535 35.77 1.31 17.88
C ASN A 535 34.97 2.38 17.11
N LEU A 536 34.52 3.43 17.79
CA LEU A 536 33.79 4.55 17.19
C LEU A 536 34.71 5.48 16.40
N LEU A 537 35.92 5.72 16.91
CA LEU A 537 36.92 6.65 16.37
C LEU A 537 37.97 5.95 15.47
N HIS A 538 38.22 4.65 15.69
CA HIS A 538 39.08 3.76 14.93
C HIS A 538 38.27 2.60 14.32
N PRO A 539 37.42 2.89 13.33
CA PRO A 539 36.59 1.87 12.72
C PRO A 539 37.44 0.86 11.94
N THR A 540 37.17 -0.43 12.13
CA THR A 540 37.66 -1.48 11.20
C THR A 540 37.05 -1.31 9.81
N ASP A 541 35.82 -0.80 9.75
CA ASP A 541 35.10 -0.51 8.51
C ASP A 541 34.62 0.95 8.51
N ALA A 542 35.32 1.80 7.75
CA ALA A 542 34.96 3.20 7.56
C ALA A 542 33.65 3.38 6.77
N GLN A 543 33.14 2.33 6.10
CA GLN A 543 31.91 2.34 5.32
C GLN A 543 30.65 2.11 6.17
N ASN A 544 30.78 1.89 7.48
CA ASN A 544 29.64 1.67 8.37
C ASN A 544 28.89 2.99 8.67
N VAL A 545 27.71 3.15 8.06
CA VAL A 545 26.87 4.35 8.19
C VAL A 545 26.29 4.49 9.62
N SER A 546 25.80 3.43 10.25
CA SER A 546 25.30 3.46 11.64
C SER A 546 26.36 3.97 12.62
N ARG A 547 27.63 3.62 12.40
CA ARG A 547 28.76 4.11 13.19
C ARG A 547 29.01 5.60 12.95
N ALA A 548 28.91 6.07 11.70
CA ALA A 548 29.04 7.48 11.38
C ALA A 548 27.94 8.31 12.05
N VAL A 549 26.67 7.88 11.97
CA VAL A 549 25.54 8.54 12.66
C VAL A 549 25.77 8.57 14.16
N LYS A 550 26.19 7.46 14.78
CA LYS A 550 26.48 7.41 16.21
C LYS A 550 27.58 8.40 16.61
N LEU A 551 28.65 8.51 15.82
CA LEU A 551 29.75 9.44 16.11
C LEU A 551 29.27 10.90 16.09
N LEU A 552 28.51 11.28 15.05
CA LEU A 552 27.96 12.64 14.95
C LEU A 552 27.01 12.96 16.11
N LEU A 553 26.18 12.00 16.53
CA LEU A 553 25.31 12.15 17.71
C LEU A 553 26.10 12.30 19.01
N CYS A 554 27.17 11.54 19.21
CA CYS A 554 28.03 11.71 20.39
C CYS A 554 28.65 13.12 20.44
N ILE A 555 29.03 13.71 19.29
CA ILE A 555 29.53 15.10 19.23
C ILE A 555 28.41 16.09 19.57
N ILE A 556 27.18 15.87 19.10
CA ILE A 556 26.02 16.68 19.45
C ILE A 556 25.76 16.63 20.97
N ASP A 557 25.95 15.47 21.60
CA ASP A 557 25.69 15.27 23.03
C ASP A 557 26.78 15.85 23.94
N ILE A 558 27.94 16.29 23.41
CA ILE A 558 28.97 16.99 24.20
C ILE A 558 28.39 18.22 24.92
N GLN A 559 27.43 18.91 24.32
CA GLN A 559 26.77 20.06 24.94
C GLN A 559 26.08 19.76 26.29
N THR A 560 25.87 18.48 26.60
CA THR A 560 25.24 18.01 27.84
C THR A 560 26.23 17.85 29.01
N ILE A 561 27.53 17.98 28.76
CA ILE A 561 28.56 17.92 29.80
C ILE A 561 28.47 19.14 30.71
N ASP A 562 28.67 18.91 32.00
CA ASP A 562 28.69 19.96 33.02
C ASP A 562 29.92 20.87 32.87
N LYS A 563 29.68 22.17 32.79
CA LYS A 563 30.71 23.19 32.58
C LYS A 563 31.41 23.60 33.88
N GLU A 564 30.85 23.29 35.05
CA GLU A 564 31.34 23.81 36.34
C GLU A 564 32.79 23.43 36.68
N SER A 565 33.30 22.36 36.07
CA SER A 565 34.64 21.82 36.34
C SER A 565 35.70 22.13 35.27
N LEU A 566 35.35 22.87 34.22
CA LEU A 566 36.25 23.12 33.09
C LEU A 566 37.24 24.25 33.39
N ASP A 567 38.52 24.03 33.04
CA ASP A 567 39.52 25.10 33.05
C ASP A 567 39.38 26.02 31.81
N PRO A 568 40.06 27.19 31.76
CA PRO A 568 39.90 28.13 30.64
C PRO A 568 40.30 27.57 29.26
N SER A 569 41.22 26.60 29.20
CA SER A 569 41.60 25.95 27.94
C SER A 569 40.52 24.95 27.52
N GLU A 570 40.05 24.14 28.48
CA GLU A 570 38.95 23.20 28.26
C GLU A 570 37.66 23.91 27.90
N GLU A 571 37.39 25.10 28.45
CA GLU A 571 36.23 25.93 28.10
C GLU A 571 36.29 26.37 26.63
N ALA A 572 37.47 26.74 26.12
CA ALA A 572 37.64 27.09 24.71
C ALA A 572 37.41 25.90 23.77
N GLU A 573 37.93 24.72 24.13
CA GLU A 573 37.70 23.47 23.39
C GLU A 573 36.23 23.06 23.41
N PHE A 574 35.61 23.09 24.59
CA PHE A 574 34.21 22.78 24.82
C PHE A 574 33.29 23.65 23.96
N GLU A 575 33.54 24.96 23.92
CA GLU A 575 32.77 25.90 23.12
C GLU A 575 32.93 25.64 21.60
N ALA A 576 34.13 25.24 21.15
CA ALA A 576 34.34 24.85 19.76
C ALA A 576 33.60 23.54 19.41
N LEU A 577 33.62 22.56 20.32
CA LEU A 577 32.88 21.30 20.17
C LEU A 577 31.37 21.51 20.21
N CYS A 578 30.85 22.40 21.05
CA CYS A 578 29.44 22.75 21.07
C CYS A 578 28.98 23.39 19.76
N LEU A 579 29.77 24.32 19.21
CA LEU A 579 29.48 24.90 17.90
C LEU A 579 29.46 23.82 16.81
N LEU A 580 30.43 22.90 16.82
CA LEU A 580 30.45 21.77 15.88
C LEU A 580 29.26 20.82 16.09
N GLY A 581 28.86 20.59 17.33
CA GLY A 581 27.66 19.84 17.70
C GLY A 581 26.39 20.47 17.12
N GLU A 582 26.21 21.80 17.23
CA GLU A 582 25.09 22.49 16.60
C GLU A 582 25.12 22.35 15.07
N VAL A 583 26.30 22.49 14.43
CA VAL A 583 26.45 22.25 12.98
C VAL A 583 25.94 20.85 12.61
N PHE A 584 26.39 19.79 13.29
CA PHE A 584 25.99 18.42 12.96
C PHE A 584 24.54 18.11 13.32
N LYS A 585 24.00 18.69 14.39
CA LYS A 585 22.58 18.56 14.77
C LYS A 585 21.66 19.01 13.63
N PHE A 586 21.95 20.18 13.05
CA PHE A 586 21.16 20.73 11.95
C PHE A 586 21.32 19.96 10.63
N LEU A 587 22.43 19.26 10.44
CA LEU A 587 22.65 18.36 9.30
C LEU A 587 21.97 17.00 9.47
N VAL A 588 22.12 16.37 10.63
CA VAL A 588 21.81 14.94 10.83
C VAL A 588 20.33 14.71 11.13
N HIS A 589 19.73 15.52 12.02
CA HIS A 589 18.35 15.33 12.48
C HIS A 589 17.31 15.25 11.34
N PRO A 590 17.39 16.06 10.27
CA PRO A 590 16.46 15.99 9.12
C PRO A 590 16.39 14.63 8.43
N PHE A 591 17.40 13.77 8.59
CA PHE A 591 17.45 12.45 7.94
C PHE A 591 17.07 11.30 8.88
N ILE A 592 17.09 11.51 10.20
CA ILE A 592 16.97 10.41 11.17
C ILE A 592 15.83 10.58 12.18
N ILE A 593 15.22 11.77 12.32
CA ILE A 593 14.12 12.02 13.25
C ILE A 593 12.79 11.97 12.48
N PRO A 594 12.01 10.87 12.54
CA PRO A 594 10.85 10.69 11.67
C PRO A 594 9.65 11.57 12.03
N SER A 595 9.69 12.24 13.20
CA SER A 595 8.64 13.14 13.67
C SER A 595 8.76 14.55 13.12
N LEU A 596 9.88 14.94 12.52
CA LEU A 596 10.05 16.28 11.96
C LEU A 596 9.14 16.48 10.75
N SER A 597 8.44 17.61 10.73
CA SER A 597 7.75 18.13 9.55
C SER A 597 8.73 18.53 8.45
N LEU A 598 8.25 18.65 7.22
CA LEU A 598 9.06 19.10 6.09
C LEU A 598 9.65 20.50 6.33
N SER A 599 8.87 21.41 6.93
CA SER A 599 9.34 22.76 7.30
C SER A 599 10.48 22.74 8.31
N GLU A 600 10.41 21.88 9.32
CA GLU A 600 11.50 21.72 10.29
C GLU A 600 12.74 21.11 9.63
N GLN A 601 12.58 20.10 8.77
CA GLN A 601 13.69 19.50 8.03
C GLN A 601 14.39 20.53 7.14
N ILE A 602 13.64 21.31 6.36
CA ILE A 602 14.21 22.35 5.49
C ILE A 602 14.85 23.47 6.29
N THR A 603 14.20 23.98 7.34
CA THR A 603 14.79 25.02 8.21
C THR A 603 16.11 24.55 8.81
N SER A 604 16.17 23.30 9.24
CA SER A 604 17.38 22.67 9.78
C SER A 604 18.49 22.60 8.74
N LEU A 605 18.22 22.08 7.54
CA LEU A 605 19.21 22.01 6.45
C LEU A 605 19.71 23.39 6.01
N VAL A 606 18.84 24.40 5.96
CA VAL A 606 19.25 25.77 5.65
C VAL A 606 20.13 26.36 6.76
N THR A 607 19.80 26.09 8.02
CA THR A 607 20.64 26.50 9.17
C THR A 607 22.03 25.90 9.04
N PHE A 608 22.12 24.59 8.78
CA PHE A 608 23.39 23.92 8.54
C PHE A 608 24.16 24.53 7.35
N ALA A 609 23.50 24.79 6.21
CA ALA A 609 24.13 25.36 5.03
C ALA A 609 24.89 26.66 5.34
N HIS A 610 24.25 27.53 6.12
CA HIS A 610 24.81 28.84 6.49
C HIS A 610 25.86 28.72 7.60
N LEU A 611 25.68 27.84 8.60
CA LEU A 611 26.72 27.57 9.60
C LEU A 611 28.01 27.03 8.95
N ALA A 612 27.88 26.04 8.07
CA ALA A 612 28.99 25.48 7.32
C ALA A 612 29.65 26.54 6.43
N CYS A 613 28.86 27.41 5.78
CA CYS A 613 29.37 28.53 5.00
C CYS A 613 30.18 29.51 5.85
N GLY A 614 29.68 29.93 7.02
CA GLY A 614 30.38 30.85 7.92
C GLY A 614 31.73 30.28 8.38
N LEU A 615 31.75 29.02 8.81
CA LEU A 615 32.97 28.33 9.25
C LEU A 615 33.96 28.11 8.10
N TYR A 616 33.46 27.80 6.91
CA TYR A 616 34.29 27.63 5.71
C TYR A 616 34.83 28.96 5.18
N LEU A 617 34.07 30.06 5.25
CA LEU A 617 34.57 31.40 4.93
C LEU A 617 35.71 31.84 5.86
N GLN A 618 35.62 31.46 7.14
CA GLN A 618 36.63 31.80 8.14
C GLN A 618 37.90 30.95 8.00
N ASN A 619 37.75 29.64 7.83
CA ASN A 619 38.85 28.69 7.98
C ASN A 619 39.24 27.98 6.67
N GLY A 620 38.48 28.17 5.59
CA GLY A 620 38.69 27.54 4.30
C GLY A 620 38.78 26.02 4.41
N THR A 621 39.77 25.45 3.74
CA THR A 621 40.02 24.01 3.70
C THR A 621 40.39 23.42 5.06
N SER A 622 40.82 24.22 6.05
CA SER A 622 41.13 23.77 7.41
C SER A 622 39.88 23.38 8.22
N PHE A 623 38.72 23.95 7.91
CA PHE A 623 37.45 23.47 8.48
C PHE A 623 36.99 22.19 7.78
N MET A 624 36.89 22.21 6.46
CA MET A 624 36.37 21.10 5.66
C MET A 624 36.98 21.09 4.26
N SER A 625 37.18 19.93 3.63
CA SER A 625 37.69 19.88 2.25
C SER A 625 36.74 20.57 1.27
N ASN A 626 37.29 21.08 0.16
CA ASN A 626 36.50 21.79 -0.85
C ASN A 626 35.40 20.90 -1.44
N GLN A 627 35.73 19.63 -1.69
CA GLN A 627 34.83 18.63 -2.25
C GLN A 627 33.70 18.31 -1.27
N LEU A 628 34.02 18.02 0.00
CA LEU A 628 33.00 17.70 1.01
C LEU A 628 32.06 18.89 1.26
N TYR A 629 32.60 20.12 1.36
CA TYR A 629 31.78 21.33 1.49
C TYR A 629 30.83 21.48 0.29
N GLY A 630 31.37 21.36 -0.93
CA GLY A 630 30.60 21.49 -2.15
C GLY A 630 29.49 20.45 -2.28
N ASP A 631 29.79 19.19 -1.95
CA ASP A 631 28.83 18.09 -2.01
C ASP A 631 27.69 18.29 -0.99
N LEU A 632 28.01 18.71 0.25
CA LEU A 632 27.01 19.05 1.28
C LEU A 632 26.07 20.17 0.84
N GLN A 633 26.61 21.24 0.25
CA GLN A 633 25.80 22.35 -0.26
C GLN A 633 24.95 21.93 -1.46
N ALA A 634 25.43 21.01 -2.30
CA ALA A 634 24.68 20.45 -3.43
C ALA A 634 23.47 19.63 -2.97
N THR A 635 23.63 18.77 -1.95
CA THR A 635 22.51 17.99 -1.38
C THR A 635 21.44 18.91 -0.76
N ILE A 636 21.83 19.98 -0.07
CA ILE A 636 20.86 20.94 0.50
C ILE A 636 20.09 21.66 -0.61
N LYS A 637 20.79 22.07 -1.68
CA LYS A 637 20.15 22.63 -2.86
C LYS A 637 19.18 21.62 -3.51
N ALA A 638 19.57 20.35 -3.61
CA ALA A 638 18.71 19.29 -4.12
C ALA A 638 17.43 19.14 -3.29
N ALA A 639 17.53 19.18 -1.96
CA ALA A 639 16.38 19.15 -1.05
C ALA A 639 15.41 20.32 -1.32
N ILE A 640 15.90 21.54 -1.44
CA ILE A 640 15.08 22.74 -1.70
C ILE A 640 14.38 22.65 -3.05
N ILE A 641 15.11 22.27 -4.11
CA ILE A 641 14.54 22.15 -5.45
C ILE A 641 13.55 20.98 -5.54
N MET A 642 13.80 19.88 -4.83
CA MET A 642 12.86 18.76 -4.73
C MET A 642 11.53 19.21 -4.10
N VAL A 643 11.56 19.99 -3.01
CA VAL A 643 10.35 20.56 -2.40
C VAL A 643 9.65 21.48 -3.41
N ALA A 644 10.37 22.43 -4.00
CA ALA A 644 9.79 23.39 -4.95
C ALA A 644 9.15 22.69 -6.17
N ARG A 645 9.83 21.69 -6.74
CA ARG A 645 9.28 20.90 -7.85
C ARG A 645 8.05 20.10 -7.43
N THR A 646 8.08 19.48 -6.26
CA THR A 646 6.93 18.72 -5.76
C THR A 646 5.72 19.63 -5.49
N GLN A 647 5.94 20.86 -5.01
CA GLN A 647 4.88 21.86 -4.86
C GLN A 647 4.22 22.22 -6.20
N LEU A 648 5.00 22.31 -7.28
CA LEU A 648 4.48 22.57 -8.62
C LEU A 648 3.70 21.38 -9.18
N GLU A 649 4.13 20.15 -8.91
CA GLU A 649 3.40 18.93 -9.29
C GLU A 649 2.09 18.77 -8.50
N GLY A 650 2.11 19.07 -7.20
CA GLY A 650 0.91 19.10 -6.37
C GLY A 650 1.21 19.31 -4.88
N PRO A 651 0.54 20.27 -4.20
CA PRO A 651 0.83 20.60 -2.80
C PRO A 651 0.49 19.47 -1.80
N LEU A 652 -0.32 18.49 -2.19
CA LEU A 652 -0.68 17.34 -1.35
C LEU A 652 0.28 16.16 -1.49
N LEU A 653 1.27 16.24 -2.38
CA LEU A 653 2.28 15.19 -2.54
C LEU A 653 3.24 15.22 -1.35
N GLU A 654 3.67 14.04 -0.89
CA GLU A 654 4.68 13.92 0.17
C GLU A 654 6.08 14.16 -0.40
N VAL A 655 6.95 14.81 0.36
CA VAL A 655 8.38 14.98 0.06
C VAL A 655 9.19 14.21 1.11
N LEU A 656 10.06 13.32 0.64
CA LEU A 656 10.85 12.43 1.50
C LEU A 656 12.35 12.74 1.34
N ILE A 657 12.88 13.62 2.19
CA ILE A 657 14.30 14.02 2.18
C ILE A 657 15.23 12.82 2.45
N CYS A 658 14.76 11.78 3.15
CA CYS A 658 15.50 10.54 3.35
C CYS A 658 15.75 9.72 2.06
N LEU A 659 15.12 10.09 0.94
CA LEU A 659 15.34 9.47 -0.36
C LEU A 659 16.36 10.22 -1.23
N LEU A 660 16.96 11.30 -0.72
CA LEU A 660 18.15 11.88 -1.33
C LEU A 660 19.32 10.89 -1.24
N GLY A 661 20.15 10.88 -2.27
CA GLY A 661 21.26 9.96 -2.46
C GLY A 661 20.92 8.75 -3.34
N ASP A 662 21.82 7.78 -3.31
CA ASP A 662 21.83 6.57 -4.14
C ASP A 662 21.63 5.28 -3.34
N ASN A 663 21.38 5.34 -2.03
CA ASN A 663 21.13 4.18 -1.18
C ASN A 663 20.16 3.12 -1.76
N PRO A 664 19.09 3.44 -2.51
CA PRO A 664 18.29 2.42 -3.19
C PRO A 664 19.10 1.50 -4.14
N VAL A 665 20.12 2.02 -4.83
CA VAL A 665 21.02 1.23 -5.68
C VAL A 665 21.96 0.36 -4.86
N GLU A 666 22.45 0.85 -3.72
CA GLU A 666 23.25 0.04 -2.78
C GLU A 666 22.44 -1.14 -2.22
N ILE A 667 21.16 -0.93 -1.90
CA ILE A 667 20.26 -2.01 -1.46
C ILE A 667 20.10 -3.05 -2.57
N LEU A 668 19.93 -2.61 -3.82
CA LEU A 668 19.90 -3.50 -4.99
C LEU A 668 21.20 -4.30 -5.12
N PHE A 669 22.36 -3.67 -4.95
CA PHE A 669 23.65 -4.37 -4.96
C PHE A 669 23.77 -5.38 -3.82
N GLY A 670 23.35 -5.02 -2.61
CA GLY A 670 23.30 -5.94 -1.47
C GLY A 670 22.47 -7.19 -1.78
N ARG A 671 21.27 -7.02 -2.34
CA ARG A 671 20.42 -8.14 -2.78
C ARG A 671 21.07 -8.97 -3.88
N THR A 672 21.69 -8.32 -4.84
CA THR A 672 22.41 -8.96 -5.95
C THR A 672 23.58 -9.81 -5.46
N ARG A 673 24.36 -9.33 -4.48
CA ARG A 673 25.45 -10.10 -3.86
C ARG A 673 24.93 -11.28 -3.03
N MET A 674 23.84 -11.09 -2.27
CA MET A 674 23.23 -12.17 -1.49
C MET A 674 22.76 -13.34 -2.36
N LYS A 675 22.34 -13.08 -3.60
CA LYS A 675 21.96 -14.12 -4.57
C LYS A 675 23.10 -15.06 -4.95
N GLY A 676 24.35 -14.60 -4.85
CA GLY A 676 25.53 -15.41 -5.14
C GLY A 676 25.98 -16.33 -3.98
N GLY A 677 25.40 -16.18 -2.79
CA GLY A 677 25.74 -16.99 -1.62
C GLY A 677 27.23 -16.88 -1.27
N HIS A 678 28.00 -17.95 -1.49
CA HIS A 678 29.45 -17.99 -1.25
C HIS A 678 30.28 -17.27 -2.33
N SER A 679 29.68 -16.86 -3.45
CA SER A 679 30.29 -16.08 -4.52
C SER A 679 29.60 -14.72 -4.60
N PRO A 680 29.92 -13.77 -3.72
CA PRO A 680 29.22 -12.48 -3.65
C PRO A 680 29.44 -11.63 -4.90
N ASN A 681 30.61 -11.75 -5.54
CA ASN A 681 30.89 -11.13 -6.83
C ASN A 681 30.39 -12.03 -7.98
N SER A 682 30.34 -11.47 -9.18
CA SER A 682 29.93 -12.17 -10.40
C SER A 682 30.57 -11.50 -11.61
N GLY A 683 30.77 -12.23 -12.71
CA GLY A 683 31.03 -11.60 -14.02
C GLY A 683 29.77 -10.93 -14.61
N THR A 684 29.92 -10.34 -15.79
CA THR A 684 28.88 -9.49 -16.41
C THR A 684 27.57 -10.23 -16.63
N LEU A 685 27.63 -11.45 -17.16
CA LEU A 685 26.43 -12.21 -17.51
C LEU A 685 25.66 -12.64 -16.27
N GLU A 686 26.37 -13.12 -15.25
CA GLU A 686 25.74 -13.54 -14.00
C GLU A 686 25.18 -12.33 -13.24
N LEU A 687 25.86 -11.18 -13.27
CA LEU A 687 25.35 -9.94 -12.68
C LEU A 687 23.96 -9.59 -13.21
N LEU A 688 23.73 -9.69 -14.53
CA LEU A 688 22.42 -9.41 -15.14
C LEU A 688 21.33 -10.36 -14.61
N ILE A 689 21.64 -11.66 -14.49
CA ILE A 689 20.71 -12.67 -13.97
C ILE A 689 20.38 -12.36 -12.50
N ARG A 690 21.39 -12.03 -11.70
CA ARG A 690 21.24 -11.70 -10.27
C ARG A 690 20.45 -10.40 -10.08
N LEU A 691 20.65 -9.38 -10.92
CA LEU A 691 19.85 -8.14 -10.92
C LEU A 691 18.38 -8.43 -11.26
N CYS A 692 18.09 -9.22 -12.30
CA CYS A 692 16.72 -9.63 -12.64
C CYS A 692 16.02 -10.36 -11.48
N SER A 693 16.77 -11.20 -10.77
CA SER A 693 16.29 -11.92 -9.58
C SER A 693 16.02 -10.96 -8.41
N ALA A 694 16.92 -10.00 -8.17
CA ALA A 694 16.74 -8.97 -7.15
C ALA A 694 15.53 -8.07 -7.43
N MET A 695 15.20 -7.81 -8.70
CA MET A 695 13.99 -7.08 -9.08
C MET A 695 12.70 -7.85 -8.80
N ASN A 696 12.68 -9.17 -9.02
CA ASN A 696 11.54 -9.99 -8.62
C ASN A 696 11.34 -10.01 -7.10
N LEU A 697 12.44 -9.97 -6.33
CA LEU A 697 12.35 -9.81 -4.86
C LEU A 697 11.79 -8.44 -4.47
N ASP A 698 12.25 -7.36 -5.11
CA ASP A 698 11.74 -6.01 -4.82
C ASP A 698 10.24 -5.89 -5.14
N ASP A 699 9.80 -6.43 -6.29
CA ASP A 699 8.39 -6.49 -6.67
C ASP A 699 7.55 -7.19 -5.58
N VAL A 700 8.00 -8.34 -5.07
CA VAL A 700 7.29 -9.05 -3.99
C VAL A 700 7.30 -8.25 -2.68
N PHE A 701 8.42 -7.65 -2.28
CA PHE A 701 8.49 -6.85 -1.05
C PHE A 701 7.70 -5.54 -1.13
N ASN A 702 7.50 -4.99 -2.33
CA ASN A 702 6.62 -3.84 -2.53
C ASN A 702 5.15 -4.21 -2.27
N HIS A 703 4.71 -5.40 -2.69
CA HIS A 703 3.37 -5.93 -2.40
C HIS A 703 3.23 -6.41 -0.95
N HIS A 704 4.27 -7.06 -0.43
CA HIS A 704 4.31 -7.73 0.88
C HIS A 704 5.48 -7.21 1.75
N PRO A 705 5.45 -5.93 2.17
CA PRO A 705 6.54 -5.32 2.93
C PRO A 705 6.78 -5.95 4.31
N GLU A 706 5.82 -6.71 4.82
CA GLU A 706 5.91 -7.51 6.05
C GLU A 706 6.79 -8.76 5.91
N LEU A 707 6.99 -9.25 4.68
CA LEU A 707 7.85 -10.41 4.40
C LEU A 707 9.33 -10.05 4.31
N GLU A 708 9.65 -8.77 4.11
CA GLU A 708 11.03 -8.31 4.07
C GLU A 708 11.62 -8.27 5.49
N ARG A 709 12.60 -9.14 5.74
CA ARG A 709 13.37 -9.09 6.98
C ARG A 709 14.26 -7.85 6.99
N LYS A 710 13.82 -6.81 7.68
CA LYS A 710 14.64 -5.63 7.99
C LYS A 710 15.71 -6.00 9.01
N ALA A 711 16.85 -5.30 9.01
CA ALA A 711 17.89 -5.46 10.03
C ALA A 711 17.26 -5.46 11.45
N ARG A 712 17.75 -6.33 12.35
CA ARG A 712 17.12 -6.60 13.66
C ARG A 712 17.15 -5.34 14.55
N ARG A 713 16.10 -4.53 14.46
CA ARG A 713 15.89 -3.30 15.23
C ARG A 713 15.61 -3.62 16.69
N LEU A 714 16.49 -3.21 17.61
CA LEU A 714 16.23 -3.33 19.05
C LEU A 714 15.70 -2.00 19.59
N LYS A 715 14.47 -1.64 19.17
CA LYS A 715 13.73 -0.41 19.52
C LYS A 715 14.41 0.88 19.02
N LEU A 716 13.64 1.83 18.50
CA LEU A 716 14.05 3.20 18.11
C LEU A 716 14.44 4.08 19.32
N ILE A 717 15.11 3.49 20.31
CA ILE A 717 15.61 4.14 21.52
C ILE A 717 17.13 4.33 21.41
N ARG A 718 17.82 3.58 20.52
CA ARG A 718 19.27 3.52 20.45
C ARG A 718 19.80 4.14 19.15
N ALA A 719 20.90 4.89 19.25
CA ALA A 719 21.54 5.58 18.11
C ALA A 719 21.85 4.68 16.90
N ARG A 720 22.13 3.39 17.14
CA ARG A 720 22.41 2.38 16.10
C ARG A 720 21.22 2.05 15.19
N ASP A 721 20.00 2.34 15.63
CA ASP A 721 18.76 2.00 14.90
C ASP A 721 18.23 3.19 14.06
N LEU A 722 18.90 4.36 14.12
CA LEU A 722 18.51 5.60 13.45
C LEU A 722 18.96 5.69 11.98
N ASP A 723 19.95 4.89 11.56
CA ASP A 723 20.40 4.78 10.17
C ASP A 723 19.28 4.24 9.25
N HIS A 724 18.49 3.28 9.75
CA HIS A 724 17.57 2.52 8.91
C HIS A 724 16.17 3.15 8.78
N VAL A 725 16.04 4.48 8.91
CA VAL A 725 14.74 5.17 8.76
C VAL A 725 14.34 5.16 7.28
N GLY A 726 13.36 4.31 6.94
CA GLY A 726 12.78 4.26 5.59
C GLY A 726 11.56 5.17 5.42
N PRO A 727 11.08 5.39 4.18
CA PRO A 727 9.96 6.28 3.87
C PRO A 727 8.68 6.06 4.68
N LYS A 728 8.32 4.79 4.92
CA LYS A 728 7.10 4.43 5.67
C LYS A 728 7.13 4.80 7.15
N GLN A 729 8.28 5.19 7.70
CA GLN A 729 8.45 5.50 9.12
C GLN A 729 8.25 6.98 9.46
N TRP A 730 8.24 7.85 8.47
CA TRP A 730 8.02 9.29 8.65
C TRP A 730 6.57 9.56 9.04
N ARG A 731 6.40 10.32 10.14
CA ARG A 731 5.11 10.64 10.77
C ARG A 731 4.84 12.14 10.89
N GLY A 732 5.86 12.99 10.74
CA GLY A 732 5.66 14.43 10.63
C GLY A 732 4.86 14.81 9.40
N ASP A 733 4.34 16.05 9.35
CA ASP A 733 3.71 16.56 8.14
C ASP A 733 4.78 16.80 7.06
N ILE A 734 4.86 15.85 6.13
CA ILE A 734 5.82 15.85 5.03
C ILE A 734 5.18 16.26 3.69
N THR A 735 4.00 16.87 3.71
CA THR A 735 3.34 17.33 2.47
C THR A 735 4.06 18.55 1.89
N ALA A 736 4.18 18.61 0.57
CA ALA A 736 4.90 19.69 -0.11
C ALA A 736 4.30 21.07 0.21
N GLY A 737 2.98 21.17 0.30
CA GLY A 737 2.25 22.39 0.58
C GLY A 737 2.37 22.91 2.02
N SER A 738 2.80 22.07 2.98
CA SER A 738 3.03 22.51 4.37
C SER A 738 4.34 23.29 4.53
N CYS A 739 5.25 23.20 3.54
CA CYS A 739 6.56 23.85 3.57
C CYS A 739 6.58 25.19 2.84
N ASN A 740 6.58 26.31 3.57
CA ASN A 740 6.90 27.60 2.97
C ASN A 740 8.42 27.75 2.86
N ILE A 741 8.98 27.52 1.66
CA ILE A 741 10.43 27.53 1.40
C ILE A 741 11.06 28.85 1.84
N GLN A 742 10.43 30.00 1.53
CA GLN A 742 10.97 31.31 1.89
C GLN A 742 11.01 31.51 3.40
N ALA A 743 9.93 31.17 4.11
CA ALA A 743 9.89 31.29 5.57
C ALA A 743 10.91 30.36 6.26
N CYS A 744 11.04 29.12 5.77
CA CYS A 744 12.04 28.16 6.28
C CYS A 744 13.47 28.66 6.02
N TRP A 745 13.71 29.27 4.86
CA TRP A 745 15.00 29.85 4.52
C TRP A 745 15.36 31.02 5.43
N GLU A 746 14.46 31.98 5.59
CA GLU A 746 14.64 33.14 6.46
C GLU A 746 14.88 32.70 7.92
N ALA A 747 14.09 31.75 8.42
CA ALA A 747 14.27 31.20 9.76
C ALA A 747 15.63 30.49 9.92
N GLY A 748 16.04 29.70 8.92
CA GLY A 748 17.32 28.99 8.96
C GLY A 748 18.53 29.94 8.93
N VAL A 749 18.48 30.98 8.09
CA VAL A 749 19.51 32.04 8.06
C VAL A 749 19.60 32.75 9.40
N GLN A 750 18.46 33.16 9.97
CA GLN A 750 18.41 33.84 11.27
C GLN A 750 18.97 32.96 12.39
N ALA A 751 18.64 31.66 12.39
CA ALA A 751 19.17 30.71 13.35
C ALA A 751 20.70 30.56 13.22
N ALA A 752 21.22 30.44 12.00
CA ALA A 752 22.65 30.33 11.75
C ALA A 752 23.43 31.58 12.20
N GLU A 753 22.96 32.78 11.83
CA GLU A 753 23.58 34.04 12.27
C GLU A 753 23.53 34.20 13.79
N ARG A 754 22.43 33.80 14.44
CA ARG A 754 22.33 33.82 15.91
C ARG A 754 23.39 32.92 16.55
N ILE A 755 23.53 31.68 16.08
CA ILE A 755 24.48 30.71 16.63
C ILE A 755 25.93 31.16 16.40
N LEU A 756 26.27 31.66 15.20
CA LEU A 756 27.62 32.18 14.92
C LEU A 756 27.98 33.36 15.84
N ARG A 757 27.02 34.26 16.09
CA ARG A 757 27.19 35.37 17.05
C ARG A 757 27.35 34.88 18.48
N GLU A 758 26.53 33.94 18.93
CA GLU A 758 26.59 33.34 20.28
C GLU A 758 27.97 32.71 20.55
N HIS A 759 28.54 32.02 19.57
CA HIS A 759 29.89 31.42 19.70
C HIS A 759 31.05 32.35 19.31
N SER A 760 30.79 33.65 19.07
CA SER A 760 31.80 34.67 18.76
C SER A 760 32.66 34.35 17.52
N VAL A 761 32.06 33.74 16.49
CA VAL A 761 32.73 33.53 15.20
C VAL A 761 32.79 34.86 14.45
N SER A 762 33.98 35.28 14.00
CA SER A 762 34.16 36.55 13.29
C SER A 762 33.35 36.58 11.99
N GLU A 763 32.24 37.31 11.97
CA GLU A 763 31.37 37.42 10.80
C GLU A 763 31.91 38.41 9.76
N PRO A 764 32.09 38.01 8.49
CA PRO A 764 32.21 38.95 7.39
C PRO A 764 30.81 39.47 6.99
N LYS A 765 30.20 40.37 7.78
CA LYS A 765 28.85 40.94 7.54
C LYS A 765 27.72 39.89 7.55
N SER A 766 26.45 40.34 7.54
CA SER A 766 25.29 39.43 7.41
C SER A 766 25.36 38.60 6.11
N PHE A 767 24.84 37.37 6.09
CA PHE A 767 24.88 36.52 4.89
C PHE A 767 24.20 37.20 3.70
N LYS A 768 23.10 37.92 3.96
CA LYS A 768 22.39 38.70 2.95
C LYS A 768 23.28 39.76 2.29
N GLU A 769 24.18 40.39 3.03
CA GLU A 769 25.15 41.35 2.46
C GLU A 769 26.29 40.65 1.73
N HIS A 770 26.79 39.54 2.26
CA HIS A 770 27.86 38.77 1.62
C HIS A 770 27.45 38.24 0.24
N PHE A 771 26.22 37.73 0.13
CA PHE A 771 25.67 37.20 -1.12
C PHE A 771 25.10 38.26 -2.08
N ARG A 772 25.25 39.56 -1.77
CA ARG A 772 25.04 40.63 -2.77
C ARG A 772 26.21 40.79 -3.73
N LYS A 773 27.39 40.26 -3.37
CA LYS A 773 28.56 40.28 -4.25
C LYS A 773 28.25 39.45 -5.50
N LYS A 774 28.80 39.89 -6.64
CA LYS A 774 28.62 39.14 -7.89
C LYS A 774 29.26 37.76 -7.75
N ASP A 775 28.59 36.75 -8.29
CA ASP A 775 29.08 35.37 -8.36
C ASP A 775 29.32 34.70 -7.00
N THR A 776 28.71 35.19 -5.91
CA THR A 776 28.74 34.53 -4.60
C THR A 776 27.40 33.87 -4.29
N ASP A 777 27.47 32.62 -3.82
CA ASP A 777 26.33 31.85 -3.32
C ASP A 777 26.87 30.72 -2.42
N LEU A 778 25.99 29.91 -1.83
CA LEU A 778 26.40 28.82 -0.94
C LEU A 778 27.26 27.74 -1.60
N LEU A 779 27.20 27.57 -2.93
CA LEU A 779 28.07 26.65 -3.66
C LEU A 779 29.40 27.28 -4.07
N ARG A 780 29.53 28.60 -4.00
CA ARG A 780 30.76 29.37 -4.29
C ARG A 780 30.88 30.55 -3.33
N PRO A 781 31.14 30.29 -2.04
CA PRO A 781 31.06 31.30 -0.98
C PRO A 781 32.11 32.41 -1.13
N PHE A 782 33.27 32.11 -1.72
CA PHE A 782 34.33 33.09 -2.02
C PHE A 782 34.14 33.81 -3.37
N GLY A 783 33.14 33.39 -4.16
CA GLY A 783 32.92 33.87 -5.52
C GLY A 783 33.73 33.13 -6.57
N GLY A 784 33.29 33.22 -7.83
CA GLY A 784 34.00 32.64 -8.97
C GLY A 784 33.83 31.11 -9.04
N LYS A 785 34.89 30.36 -8.71
CA LYS A 785 34.97 28.90 -8.92
C LYS A 785 34.21 28.12 -7.86
N TYR A 786 33.68 26.96 -8.24
CA TYR A 786 33.05 26.02 -7.32
C TYR A 786 34.12 25.24 -6.54
N PRO A 787 34.14 25.30 -5.19
CA PRO A 787 35.08 24.51 -4.38
C PRO A 787 35.00 23.01 -4.68
N ALA A 788 33.80 22.50 -4.95
CA ALA A 788 33.58 21.08 -5.29
C ALA A 788 34.48 20.57 -6.44
N LEU A 789 34.83 21.45 -7.38
CA LEU A 789 35.65 21.14 -8.56
C LEU A 789 37.14 21.43 -8.34
N SER A 790 37.56 21.70 -7.10
CA SER A 790 38.96 21.94 -6.78
C SER A 790 39.80 20.69 -7.11
N PRO A 791 41.00 20.84 -7.72
CA PRO A 791 41.94 19.75 -7.92
C PRO A 791 42.71 19.39 -6.65
N GLU A 792 42.53 20.14 -5.55
CA GLU A 792 43.18 19.86 -4.27
C GLU A 792 42.76 18.49 -3.72
N ILE A 793 43.69 17.84 -3.02
CA ILE A 793 43.47 16.53 -2.41
C ILE A 793 42.30 16.60 -1.42
N ASP A 794 41.32 15.71 -1.61
CA ASP A 794 40.20 15.59 -0.71
C ASP A 794 40.61 14.84 0.58
N ARG A 795 40.95 15.61 1.61
CA ARG A 795 41.31 15.09 2.94
C ARG A 795 40.16 14.41 3.70
N SER A 796 38.94 14.37 3.15
CA SER A 796 37.80 13.62 3.73
C SER A 796 37.70 12.17 3.26
N ILE A 797 38.57 11.76 2.33
CA ILE A 797 38.66 10.39 1.82
C ILE A 797 39.81 9.68 2.55
N ALA A 798 39.59 8.44 3.00
CA ALA A 798 40.63 7.66 3.64
C ALA A 798 41.75 7.37 2.62
N ILE A 799 43.00 7.75 2.93
CA ILE A 799 44.17 7.39 2.13
C ILE A 799 44.34 5.87 2.27
N ILE A 800 43.91 5.11 1.27
CA ILE A 800 44.34 3.72 1.14
C ILE A 800 45.84 3.80 0.83
N SER A 801 46.66 3.31 1.75
CA SER A 801 48.10 3.12 1.56
C SER A 801 48.34 2.13 0.41
N THR A 802 48.28 2.65 -0.81
CA THR A 802 48.79 2.01 -2.02
C THR A 802 50.10 2.69 -2.36
N THR A 803 51.14 1.88 -2.49
CA THR A 803 52.45 2.27 -3.02
C THR A 803 52.28 3.04 -4.32
N PRO A 804 53.12 4.06 -4.62
CA PRO A 804 52.99 4.86 -5.83
C PRO A 804 53.47 4.04 -7.02
N GLU A 805 52.56 3.28 -7.65
CA GLU A 805 52.75 2.89 -9.05
C GLU A 805 52.37 4.10 -9.91
N SER A 806 53.37 4.55 -10.66
CA SER A 806 53.39 5.67 -11.61
C SER A 806 52.02 6.05 -12.19
N THR A 807 51.44 7.11 -11.63
CA THR A 807 50.45 7.95 -12.30
C THR A 807 51.16 8.73 -13.39
N GLU A 808 51.23 8.19 -14.61
CA GLU A 808 51.27 9.04 -15.79
C GLU A 808 49.94 9.81 -15.83
N SER A 809 50.02 11.08 -15.44
CA SER A 809 48.93 12.04 -15.53
C SER A 809 48.54 12.22 -16.99
N ALA A 810 47.43 11.61 -17.39
CA ALA A 810 46.66 12.12 -18.51
C ALA A 810 46.09 13.47 -18.06
N GLU A 811 46.81 14.56 -18.34
CA GLU A 811 46.34 15.94 -18.25
C GLU A 811 45.12 16.11 -19.17
N SER A 812 43.95 15.73 -18.70
CA SER A 812 42.69 16.31 -19.19
C SER A 812 42.48 17.54 -18.32
N GLU A 813 42.77 18.73 -18.84
CA GLU A 813 42.46 20.00 -18.18
C GLU A 813 41.04 19.94 -17.63
N LEU A 814 40.93 19.94 -16.30
CA LEU A 814 39.64 20.14 -15.65
C LEU A 814 39.11 21.49 -16.15
N PRO A 815 37.83 21.58 -16.51
CA PRO A 815 37.20 22.82 -16.97
C PRO A 815 37.03 23.78 -15.77
N ILE A 816 38.15 24.29 -15.27
CA ILE A 816 38.27 25.13 -14.10
C ILE A 816 37.77 26.56 -14.42
N ASN A 817 37.64 26.91 -15.72
CA ASN A 817 37.32 28.26 -16.19
C ASN A 817 36.08 28.39 -17.10
N THR A 818 35.29 27.34 -17.33
CA THR A 818 34.35 27.34 -18.48
C THR A 818 32.88 26.99 -18.22
N VAL A 819 32.39 27.04 -16.98
CA VAL A 819 30.92 27.01 -16.79
C VAL A 819 30.27 28.30 -17.33
N ASP A 820 31.03 29.40 -17.47
CA ASP A 820 30.57 30.65 -18.08
C ASP A 820 30.86 30.78 -19.58
N SER A 821 31.69 29.91 -20.18
CA SER A 821 32.11 30.00 -21.59
C SER A 821 31.75 28.79 -22.45
N ALA A 822 31.07 27.78 -21.91
CA ALA A 822 30.33 26.78 -22.71
C ALA A 822 29.04 27.39 -23.29
N VAL A 823 29.18 28.53 -23.98
CA VAL A 823 28.12 29.22 -24.72
C VAL A 823 28.57 29.28 -26.17
N ASN A 824 28.48 28.15 -26.86
CA ASN A 824 28.23 28.06 -28.30
C ASN A 824 27.93 26.61 -28.68
N PRO A 825 26.99 26.36 -29.61
CA PRO A 825 26.49 25.03 -29.91
C PRO A 825 27.56 24.23 -30.64
N VAL A 826 27.91 23.05 -30.11
CA VAL A 826 28.62 22.06 -30.91
C VAL A 826 27.62 21.51 -31.95
N ALA A 827 27.90 21.90 -33.19
CA ALA A 827 27.61 21.33 -34.51
C ALA A 827 26.32 20.48 -34.76
N PRO A 828 25.64 20.70 -35.90
CA PRO A 828 24.47 19.95 -36.32
C PRO A 828 24.90 18.56 -36.83
N GLY A 829 24.58 17.51 -36.08
CA GLY A 829 24.98 16.15 -36.45
C GLY A 829 24.22 15.03 -35.78
N PHE A 830 23.05 15.28 -35.19
CA PHE A 830 22.15 14.21 -34.80
C PHE A 830 21.27 13.81 -36.00
N PRO A 831 21.25 12.54 -36.43
CA PRO A 831 20.23 12.09 -37.36
C PRO A 831 18.88 12.28 -36.67
N ARG A 832 17.96 13.00 -37.32
CA ARG A 832 16.54 12.99 -36.96
C ARG A 832 16.07 11.55 -37.07
N ILE A 833 15.87 10.88 -35.93
CA ILE A 833 15.22 9.58 -35.87
C ILE A 833 13.72 9.87 -35.83
N CYS A 834 13.03 9.45 -36.90
CA CYS A 834 11.57 9.38 -36.96
C CYS A 834 11.04 8.32 -35.98
#